data_AF-A0A4P6REI4-F1
#
_entry.id   AF-A0A4P6REI4-F1
#
_cell.length_a   1.000
_cell.length_b   1.000
_cell.length_c   1.000
_cell.angle_alpha   90.00
_cell.angle_beta   90.00
_cell.angle_gamma   90.00
#
_symmetry.space_group_name_H-M   'P 1'
#
loop_
_entity.id
_entity.type
_entity.pdbx_description
1 polymer ?
#
loop_
_entity_poly.entity_id
_entity_poly.type
_entity_poly.pdbx_seq_one_letter_code
_entity_poly.pdbx_strand_id
1 'polypeptide(L)'
;MVGFVLMSLMGLLGCSDDDESKVVTSIPPSINLEVSDVTRTTASFSISSSDATDYAYVILPDAEKIADAKTLFKEGTAGIFEKDSQTAKITLTDLTGDSNYMLYAAVRTINPFVYSEILSQPIDTHKPYSGMISLESVGTTSFSYHIMKPEGAAKYKHVCLSKSDFDYIINLVGGTPTSYVNAFGTEATEDKTYLFDTTFLDASGFRQDIYSDMEFIVIAGELNEEGTVDEKAVKTLVFKTKKAGKAPYNIEVMVKNITSMTADINIIPEAGIERFRYHVNTKAEFDYMSFEGEASVRRMIIGPWSETSNEGIGSIVVNAKGLKPNTDYQVGIVGFDKDNREKLLLYDFRTGEPIGPLPELSATPESVETPWNKAAFRIKTTHTVSMVAGIFPRGSINEVLSRPGNESLTAGDVIANNGSSLTPEQVAAAMTAEGLLLESSDNLSQNTEYEFGIYAANEEGVGVSVVHDFTTATLPQYDGNGVRAKLPGKYTATTKDVTGQNVTFPVVIATGVNETTEKAYHDKNRLVVLGFAPSGVEYASPETLLANGWASSQDEADANYGPKWFIEFNKGNAISTSAPVNGELDYAMAKFNGHEIYFHGFAKRPNSDQFTDMTLSFPIEVSDDLTITIKKAVDNSFEYYPGVLAGSSQWWGDMTFAASDEIILTRDTNQGAVMPTTKTVDHIMVPQHVVLTLDNISMADKRRMAVEQRYK
;
A
#
# COMPACT_ATOMS: atom_id res chain seq x y z
N MET A 1 29.74 -57.95 -13.35
CA MET A 1 30.09 -59.34 -12.96
C MET A 1 29.12 -59.76 -11.86
N VAL A 2 28.32 -60.79 -12.11
CA VAL A 2 27.64 -61.70 -11.14
C VAL A 2 26.69 -60.99 -10.12
N GLY A 3 25.36 -61.02 -10.18
CA GLY A 3 24.41 -62.07 -10.55
C GLY A 3 24.10 -62.96 -9.34
N PHE A 4 22.95 -62.82 -8.68
CA PHE A 4 22.32 -63.94 -7.96
C PHE A 4 20.83 -63.66 -7.66
N VAL A 5 20.01 -64.53 -8.22
CA VAL A 5 18.56 -64.73 -8.00
C VAL A 5 18.40 -65.60 -6.76
N LEU A 6 17.39 -65.33 -5.92
CA LEU A 6 16.79 -66.37 -5.07
C LEU A 6 15.27 -66.25 -5.08
N MET A 7 14.64 -67.15 -5.84
CA MET A 7 13.24 -67.53 -5.78
C MET A 7 12.98 -68.31 -4.49
N SER A 8 11.90 -68.00 -3.77
CA SER A 8 11.36 -68.87 -2.73
C SER A 8 10.16 -69.65 -3.29
N LEU A 9 10.31 -70.96 -3.21
CA LEU A 9 9.40 -72.00 -3.67
C LEU A 9 8.52 -72.43 -2.48
N MET A 10 7.19 -72.43 -2.61
CA MET A 10 6.31 -73.18 -1.71
C MET A 10 5.43 -74.16 -2.49
N GLY A 11 5.81 -75.44 -2.38
CA GLY A 11 4.95 -76.58 -2.07
C GLY A 11 3.75 -76.90 -2.96
N LEU A 12 3.96 -77.78 -3.94
CA LEU A 12 2.94 -78.68 -4.50
C LEU A 12 3.12 -80.09 -3.91
N LEU A 13 2.04 -80.66 -3.37
CA LEU A 13 1.79 -82.10 -3.25
C LEU A 13 0.45 -82.37 -3.93
N GLY A 14 0.43 -83.28 -4.89
CA GLY A 14 -0.68 -83.51 -5.82
C GLY A 14 -1.46 -84.82 -5.60
N CYS A 15 -2.42 -85.04 -6.51
CA CYS A 15 -2.94 -86.30 -7.10
C CYS A 15 -3.88 -85.87 -8.26
N SER A 16 -3.62 -86.26 -9.53
CA SER A 16 -4.28 -87.35 -10.29
C SER A 16 -5.79 -87.11 -10.46
N ASP A 17 -6.45 -87.14 -11.61
CA ASP A 17 -6.18 -87.52 -13.00
C ASP A 17 -7.29 -86.87 -13.86
N ASP A 18 -7.10 -86.80 -15.18
CA ASP A 18 -8.01 -86.30 -16.23
C ASP A 18 -9.49 -86.03 -15.87
N ASP A 19 -9.88 -84.76 -15.96
CA ASP A 19 -11.22 -84.39 -16.41
C ASP A 19 -11.11 -83.17 -17.32
N GLU A 20 -11.81 -83.26 -18.44
CA GLU A 20 -11.85 -82.41 -19.63
C GLU A 20 -11.38 -80.96 -19.46
N SER A 21 -10.68 -80.47 -20.49
CA SER A 21 -10.43 -79.05 -20.74
C SER A 21 -11.70 -78.22 -20.53
N LYS A 22 -11.93 -77.73 -19.31
CA LYS A 22 -12.80 -76.59 -19.05
C LYS A 22 -12.08 -75.41 -19.68
N VAL A 23 -12.42 -75.15 -20.94
CA VAL A 23 -12.38 -73.79 -21.47
C VAL A 23 -13.16 -72.99 -20.43
N VAL A 24 -12.46 -72.31 -19.53
CA VAL A 24 -13.08 -71.26 -18.73
C VAL A 24 -13.41 -70.19 -19.76
N THR A 25 -14.60 -70.28 -20.34
CA THR A 25 -15.22 -69.16 -21.04
C THR A 25 -15.32 -68.08 -19.98
N SER A 26 -14.34 -67.18 -19.96
CA SER A 26 -14.29 -66.10 -19.01
C SER A 26 -15.45 -65.17 -19.35
N ILE A 27 -16.51 -65.24 -18.55
CA ILE A 27 -17.71 -64.44 -18.74
C ILE A 27 -17.28 -62.97 -18.59
N PRO A 28 -17.50 -62.11 -19.62
CA PRO A 28 -17.21 -60.69 -19.50
C PRO A 28 -17.95 -60.09 -18.29
N PRO A 29 -17.33 -59.17 -17.53
CA PRO A 29 -18.00 -58.52 -16.41
C PRO A 29 -19.24 -57.75 -16.90
N SER A 30 -20.31 -57.80 -16.09
CA SER A 30 -21.52 -57.02 -16.33
C SER A 30 -21.24 -55.53 -16.16
N ILE A 31 -21.89 -54.67 -16.95
CA ILE A 31 -21.78 -53.22 -16.85
C ILE A 31 -23.17 -52.59 -16.90
N ASN A 32 -23.39 -51.58 -16.07
CA ASN A 32 -24.51 -50.66 -16.20
C ASN A 32 -23.97 -49.22 -16.28
N LEU A 33 -24.60 -48.41 -17.13
CA LEU A 33 -24.24 -47.03 -17.39
C LEU A 33 -25.50 -46.16 -17.40
N GLU A 34 -25.59 -45.25 -16.44
CA GLU A 34 -26.74 -44.36 -16.25
C GLU A 34 -26.28 -42.90 -16.24
N VAL A 35 -26.86 -42.06 -17.10
CA VAL A 35 -26.61 -40.61 -17.14
C VAL A 35 -27.72 -39.90 -16.36
N SER A 36 -27.36 -38.90 -15.56
CA SER A 36 -28.25 -38.06 -14.77
C SER A 36 -27.80 -36.58 -14.79
N ASP A 37 -28.67 -35.68 -14.35
CA ASP A 37 -28.32 -34.28 -14.02
C ASP A 37 -27.57 -33.50 -15.13
N VAL A 38 -28.01 -33.68 -16.39
CA VAL A 38 -27.44 -32.97 -17.55
C VAL A 38 -27.87 -31.51 -17.54
N THR A 39 -26.90 -30.61 -17.48
CA THR A 39 -27.04 -29.16 -17.66
C THR A 39 -26.39 -28.73 -18.99
N ARG A 40 -26.23 -27.42 -19.22
CA ARG A 40 -25.54 -26.90 -20.42
C ARG A 40 -24.03 -27.22 -20.40
N THR A 41 -23.40 -27.25 -19.24
CA THR A 41 -21.93 -27.44 -19.11
C THR A 41 -21.53 -28.64 -18.25
N THR A 42 -22.49 -29.33 -17.64
CA THR A 42 -22.24 -30.45 -16.74
C THR A 42 -23.14 -31.65 -17.04
N ALA A 43 -22.69 -32.84 -16.70
CA ALA A 43 -23.54 -34.03 -16.66
C ALA A 43 -23.01 -34.98 -15.60
N SER A 44 -23.89 -35.67 -14.88
CA SER A 44 -23.48 -36.73 -13.97
C SER A 44 -23.78 -38.09 -14.60
N PHE A 45 -23.02 -39.11 -14.22
CA PHE A 45 -23.34 -40.48 -14.60
C PHE A 45 -22.76 -41.46 -13.59
N SER A 46 -23.30 -42.67 -13.61
CA SER A 46 -22.76 -43.78 -12.84
C SER A 46 -22.42 -44.97 -13.71
N ILE A 47 -21.25 -45.55 -13.45
CA ILE A 47 -20.85 -46.85 -13.98
C ILE A 47 -20.92 -47.83 -12.81
N SER A 48 -21.58 -48.97 -12.98
CA SER A 48 -21.61 -50.01 -11.96
C SER A 48 -21.37 -51.39 -12.55
N SER A 49 -20.72 -52.26 -11.78
CA SER A 49 -20.44 -53.64 -12.16
C SER A 49 -20.30 -54.49 -10.91
N SER A 50 -20.94 -55.67 -10.88
CA SER A 50 -20.83 -56.57 -9.73
C SER A 50 -19.54 -57.36 -9.67
N ASP A 51 -18.78 -57.39 -10.77
CA ASP A 51 -17.71 -58.38 -10.96
C ASP A 51 -16.41 -57.76 -11.47
N ALA A 52 -16.42 -56.48 -11.89
CA ALA A 52 -15.24 -55.78 -12.40
C ALA A 52 -14.34 -55.19 -11.31
N THR A 53 -13.07 -54.99 -11.68
CA THR A 53 -12.06 -54.35 -10.83
C THR A 53 -11.91 -52.87 -11.17
N ASP A 54 -11.86 -52.54 -12.46
CA ASP A 54 -11.69 -51.19 -12.95
C ASP A 54 -12.67 -50.83 -14.09
N TYR A 55 -12.82 -49.54 -14.33
CA TYR A 55 -13.67 -48.97 -15.36
C TYR A 55 -12.90 -47.93 -16.18
N ALA A 56 -13.36 -47.69 -17.40
CA ALA A 56 -12.89 -46.58 -18.22
C ALA A 56 -14.07 -45.91 -18.93
N TYR A 57 -13.96 -44.60 -19.16
CA TYR A 57 -14.95 -43.84 -19.92
C TYR A 57 -14.32 -42.72 -20.75
N VAL A 58 -15.04 -42.29 -21.78
CA VAL A 58 -14.71 -41.12 -22.59
C VAL A 58 -15.98 -40.45 -23.08
N ILE A 59 -15.96 -39.12 -23.19
CA ILE A 59 -17.03 -38.35 -23.84
C ILE A 59 -16.47 -37.81 -25.15
N LEU A 60 -17.18 -38.06 -26.23
CA LEU A 60 -16.82 -37.60 -27.56
C LEU A 60 -17.98 -36.80 -28.16
N PRO A 61 -17.72 -35.85 -29.07
CA PRO A 61 -18.77 -35.30 -29.92
C PRO A 61 -19.56 -36.43 -30.59
N ASP A 62 -20.88 -36.27 -30.79
CA ASP A 62 -21.75 -37.34 -31.32
C ASP A 62 -21.27 -37.95 -32.67
N ALA A 63 -20.52 -37.17 -33.46
CA ALA A 63 -19.92 -37.63 -34.72
C ALA A 63 -18.74 -38.61 -34.54
N GLU A 64 -18.13 -38.65 -33.36
CA GLU A 64 -16.94 -39.43 -33.05
C GLU A 64 -17.28 -40.73 -32.30
N LYS A 65 -16.48 -41.77 -32.52
CA LYS A 65 -16.68 -43.10 -31.93
C LYS A 65 -15.36 -43.66 -31.43
N ILE A 66 -15.45 -44.45 -30.37
CA ILE A 66 -14.33 -45.26 -29.91
C ILE A 66 -14.41 -46.68 -30.47
N ALA A 67 -13.27 -47.23 -30.89
CA ALA A 67 -13.21 -48.48 -31.64
C ALA A 67 -13.49 -49.73 -30.78
N ASP A 68 -12.89 -49.79 -29.59
CA ASP A 68 -12.97 -50.94 -28.69
C ASP A 68 -12.61 -50.58 -27.23
N ALA A 69 -12.94 -51.48 -26.30
CA ALA A 69 -12.68 -51.28 -24.87
C ALA A 69 -11.19 -51.13 -24.55
N LYS A 70 -10.30 -51.77 -25.32
CA LYS A 70 -8.85 -51.66 -25.11
C LYS A 70 -8.36 -50.24 -25.40
N THR A 71 -8.87 -49.62 -26.46
CA THR A 71 -8.59 -48.23 -26.83
C THR A 71 -9.19 -47.29 -25.79
N LEU A 72 -10.41 -47.56 -25.32
CA LEU A 72 -11.04 -46.80 -24.23
C LEU A 72 -10.21 -46.79 -22.95
N PHE A 73 -9.66 -47.92 -22.52
CA PHE A 73 -8.79 -47.99 -21.34
C PHE A 73 -7.40 -47.34 -21.55
N LYS A 74 -7.00 -47.09 -22.80
CA LYS A 74 -5.72 -46.45 -23.13
C LYS A 74 -5.85 -44.93 -23.27
N GLU A 75 -6.96 -44.48 -23.85
CA GLU A 75 -7.15 -43.08 -24.27
C GLU A 75 -8.21 -42.34 -23.45
N GLY A 76 -9.15 -43.08 -22.84
CA GLY A 76 -10.16 -42.55 -21.94
C GLY A 76 -9.66 -42.40 -20.50
N THR A 77 -10.57 -41.96 -19.63
CA THR A 77 -10.33 -41.84 -18.19
C THR A 77 -10.62 -43.17 -17.52
N ALA A 78 -9.59 -43.78 -16.91
CA ALA A 78 -9.70 -45.03 -16.17
C ALA A 78 -9.73 -44.81 -14.65
N GLY A 79 -10.49 -45.63 -13.94
CA GLY A 79 -10.59 -45.63 -12.48
C GLY A 79 -10.80 -47.03 -11.92
N ILE A 80 -10.61 -47.20 -10.62
CA ILE A 80 -10.80 -48.48 -9.91
C ILE A 80 -12.08 -48.37 -9.08
N PHE A 81 -12.90 -49.43 -9.01
CA PHE A 81 -14.05 -49.46 -8.11
C PHE A 81 -13.58 -49.50 -6.65
N GLU A 82 -14.22 -48.72 -5.78
CA GLU A 82 -13.95 -48.82 -4.35
C GLU A 82 -14.37 -50.21 -3.83
N LYS A 83 -13.59 -50.77 -2.90
CA LYS A 83 -13.75 -52.16 -2.44
C LYS A 83 -15.15 -52.48 -1.91
N ASP A 84 -15.84 -51.46 -1.38
CA ASP A 84 -17.17 -51.56 -0.78
C ASP A 84 -18.29 -50.95 -1.67
N SER A 85 -17.93 -50.33 -2.81
CA SER A 85 -18.88 -49.72 -3.75
C SER A 85 -18.59 -50.19 -5.17
N GLN A 86 -19.42 -51.10 -5.65
CA GLN A 86 -19.46 -51.60 -7.04
C GLN A 86 -20.05 -50.56 -8.02
N THR A 87 -19.94 -49.28 -7.70
CA THR A 87 -20.49 -48.16 -8.46
C THR A 87 -19.55 -46.97 -8.34
N ALA A 88 -19.18 -46.41 -9.49
CA ALA A 88 -18.47 -45.16 -9.63
C ALA A 88 -19.47 -44.07 -10.06
N LYS A 89 -19.49 -42.96 -9.34
CA LYS A 89 -20.27 -41.77 -9.68
C LYS A 89 -19.33 -40.69 -10.18
N ILE A 90 -19.59 -40.16 -11.37
CA ILE A 90 -18.76 -39.18 -12.05
C ILE A 90 -19.61 -37.96 -12.37
N THR A 91 -19.06 -36.77 -12.15
CA THR A 91 -19.65 -35.50 -12.60
C THR A 91 -18.70 -34.85 -13.58
N LEU A 92 -19.19 -34.62 -14.79
CA LEU A 92 -18.54 -33.88 -15.85
C LEU A 92 -18.84 -32.40 -15.66
N THR A 93 -17.83 -31.57 -15.87
CA THR A 93 -17.91 -30.11 -15.76
C THR A 93 -17.40 -29.41 -17.01
N ASP A 94 -17.19 -30.18 -18.07
CA ASP A 94 -16.37 -29.83 -19.21
C ASP A 94 -17.11 -29.75 -20.53
N LEU A 95 -18.44 -29.84 -20.49
CA LEU A 95 -19.30 -29.79 -21.67
C LEU A 95 -19.51 -28.34 -22.16
N THR A 96 -19.80 -28.21 -23.44
CA THR A 96 -20.24 -26.97 -24.07
C THR A 96 -21.74 -27.01 -24.25
N GLY A 97 -22.43 -25.90 -23.97
CA GLY A 97 -23.87 -25.76 -24.20
C GLY A 97 -24.26 -25.97 -25.67
N ASP A 98 -25.53 -26.33 -25.89
CA ASP A 98 -26.10 -26.56 -27.23
C ASP A 98 -25.29 -27.53 -28.11
N SER A 99 -24.76 -28.57 -27.48
CA SER A 99 -23.94 -29.60 -28.10
C SER A 99 -24.44 -31.02 -27.76
N ASN A 100 -24.25 -31.95 -28.70
CA ASN A 100 -24.54 -33.36 -28.51
C ASN A 100 -23.25 -34.16 -28.33
N TYR A 101 -23.22 -34.99 -27.30
CA TYR A 101 -22.11 -35.87 -26.98
C TYR A 101 -22.56 -37.32 -26.84
N MET A 102 -21.61 -38.24 -26.97
CA MET A 102 -21.78 -39.65 -26.66
C MET A 102 -20.78 -40.04 -25.57
N LEU A 103 -21.30 -40.50 -24.42
CA LEU A 103 -20.52 -41.10 -23.35
C LEU A 103 -20.33 -42.58 -23.66
N TYR A 104 -19.08 -43.05 -23.71
CA TYR A 104 -18.74 -44.46 -23.84
C TYR A 104 -18.10 -44.96 -22.55
N ALA A 105 -18.49 -46.13 -22.05
CA ALA A 105 -17.90 -46.76 -20.87
C ALA A 105 -17.71 -48.27 -21.04
N ALA A 106 -16.65 -48.81 -20.44
CA ALA A 106 -16.43 -50.24 -20.29
C ALA A 106 -15.81 -50.54 -18.93
N VAL A 107 -15.94 -51.78 -18.47
CA VAL A 107 -15.32 -52.28 -17.23
C VAL A 107 -14.44 -53.48 -17.51
N ARG A 108 -13.53 -53.81 -16.59
CA ARG A 108 -12.62 -54.93 -16.76
C ARG A 108 -12.33 -55.67 -15.45
N THR A 109 -12.15 -56.98 -15.55
CA THR A 109 -11.60 -57.84 -14.49
C THR A 109 -10.09 -57.97 -14.68
N ILE A 110 -9.30 -58.06 -13.60
CA ILE A 110 -7.84 -58.23 -13.69
C ILE A 110 -7.43 -59.71 -13.61
N ASN A 111 -8.23 -60.57 -12.99
CA ASN A 111 -7.98 -62.02 -12.92
C ASN A 111 -9.29 -62.85 -12.95
N PRO A 112 -9.68 -63.44 -14.09
CA PRO A 112 -9.02 -63.38 -15.40
C PRO A 112 -9.09 -61.96 -16.00
N PHE A 113 -8.17 -61.63 -16.92
CA PHE A 113 -8.14 -60.31 -17.57
C PHE A 113 -9.17 -60.24 -18.72
N VAL A 114 -10.31 -59.58 -18.50
CA VAL A 114 -11.43 -59.57 -19.45
C VAL A 114 -12.11 -58.21 -19.47
N TYR A 115 -12.30 -57.64 -20.66
CA TYR A 115 -13.10 -56.41 -20.86
C TYR A 115 -14.59 -56.75 -21.01
N SER A 116 -15.46 -55.88 -20.52
CA SER A 116 -16.88 -55.88 -20.89
C SER A 116 -17.07 -55.41 -22.34
N GLU A 117 -18.31 -55.48 -22.82
CA GLU A 117 -18.73 -54.65 -23.94
C GLU A 117 -18.64 -53.15 -23.60
N ILE A 118 -18.64 -52.31 -24.64
CA ILE A 118 -18.77 -50.86 -24.46
C ILE A 118 -20.26 -50.52 -24.41
N LEU A 119 -20.70 -49.86 -23.34
CA LEU A 119 -21.98 -49.17 -23.32
C LEU A 119 -21.81 -47.73 -23.76
N SER A 120 -22.85 -47.19 -24.39
CA SER A 120 -22.89 -45.78 -24.77
C SER A 120 -24.21 -45.13 -24.36
N GLN A 121 -24.16 -43.89 -23.87
CA GLN A 121 -25.33 -43.08 -23.54
C GLN A 121 -25.19 -41.68 -24.16
N PRO A 122 -26.25 -41.14 -24.79
CA PRO A 122 -26.23 -39.78 -25.32
C PRO A 122 -26.29 -38.75 -24.19
N ILE A 123 -25.57 -37.64 -24.36
CA ILE A 123 -25.64 -36.47 -23.50
C ILE A 123 -26.03 -35.27 -24.37
N ASP A 124 -27.21 -34.72 -24.13
CA ASP A 124 -27.76 -33.57 -24.83
C ASP A 124 -27.77 -32.34 -23.93
N THR A 125 -26.92 -31.37 -24.27
CA THR A 125 -26.73 -30.12 -23.53
C THR A 125 -27.57 -28.94 -24.06
N HIS A 126 -28.53 -29.19 -24.97
CA HIS A 126 -29.55 -28.21 -25.37
C HIS A 126 -30.57 -27.98 -24.24
N LYS A 127 -30.07 -27.56 -23.08
CA LYS A 127 -30.85 -27.24 -21.88
C LYS A 127 -31.11 -25.74 -21.84
N PRO A 128 -32.27 -25.28 -21.32
CA PRO A 128 -32.52 -23.86 -21.16
C PRO A 128 -31.48 -23.23 -20.20
N TYR A 129 -31.29 -21.91 -20.31
CA TYR A 129 -30.48 -21.14 -19.37
C TYR A 129 -31.05 -21.25 -17.94
N SER A 130 -30.17 -21.39 -16.95
CA SER A 130 -30.53 -21.68 -15.56
C SER A 130 -30.91 -20.45 -14.73
N GLY A 131 -30.86 -19.26 -15.34
CA GLY A 131 -31.19 -17.99 -14.71
C GLY A 131 -30.45 -16.83 -15.39
N MET A 132 -30.35 -15.69 -14.71
CA MET A 132 -29.72 -14.49 -15.26
C MET A 132 -28.27 -14.74 -15.71
N ILE A 133 -27.52 -15.59 -15.00
CA ILE A 133 -26.14 -15.96 -15.37
C ILE A 133 -26.10 -17.46 -15.61
N SER A 134 -25.63 -17.89 -16.77
CA SER A 134 -25.43 -19.31 -17.12
C SER A 134 -24.05 -19.51 -17.75
N LEU A 135 -23.32 -20.57 -17.39
CA LEU A 135 -22.10 -20.94 -18.12
C LEU A 135 -22.45 -21.57 -19.46
N GLU A 136 -21.65 -21.28 -20.47
CA GLU A 136 -21.77 -21.83 -21.83
C GLU A 136 -20.62 -22.79 -22.15
N SER A 137 -19.41 -22.47 -21.69
CA SER A 137 -18.26 -23.37 -21.77
C SER A 137 -17.21 -22.97 -20.75
N VAL A 138 -16.43 -23.95 -20.29
CA VAL A 138 -15.26 -23.71 -19.45
C VAL A 138 -14.09 -24.49 -20.04
N GLY A 139 -13.03 -23.80 -20.44
CA GLY A 139 -11.77 -24.34 -20.92
C GLY A 139 -10.67 -24.27 -19.86
N THR A 140 -9.44 -24.64 -20.23
CA THR A 140 -8.26 -24.46 -19.38
C THR A 140 -7.80 -23.01 -19.32
N THR A 141 -7.88 -22.29 -20.45
CA THR A 141 -7.49 -20.87 -20.57
C THR A 141 -8.58 -20.02 -21.22
N SER A 142 -9.80 -20.53 -21.29
CA SER A 142 -10.94 -19.86 -21.92
C SER A 142 -12.21 -20.21 -21.17
N PHE A 143 -13.24 -19.40 -21.33
CA PHE A 143 -14.59 -19.73 -20.87
C PHE A 143 -15.60 -18.83 -21.58
N SER A 144 -16.86 -19.22 -21.51
CA SER A 144 -17.97 -18.37 -21.92
C SER A 144 -19.13 -18.47 -20.96
N TYR A 145 -19.88 -17.38 -20.84
CA TYR A 145 -21.12 -17.34 -20.08
C TYR A 145 -22.15 -16.49 -20.82
N HIS A 146 -23.41 -16.80 -20.56
CA HIS A 146 -24.57 -16.09 -21.07
C HIS A 146 -25.20 -15.26 -19.95
N ILE A 147 -25.53 -14.00 -20.25
CA ILE A 147 -26.40 -13.18 -19.42
C ILE A 147 -27.77 -13.08 -20.09
N MET A 148 -28.78 -13.64 -19.43
CA MET A 148 -30.18 -13.51 -19.83
C MET A 148 -30.77 -12.29 -19.12
N LYS A 149 -31.28 -11.35 -19.90
CA LYS A 149 -31.93 -10.14 -19.38
C LYS A 149 -33.17 -10.55 -18.58
N PRO A 150 -33.34 -10.06 -17.34
CA PRO A 150 -34.54 -10.32 -16.55
C PRO A 150 -35.82 -9.92 -17.31
N GLU A 151 -36.87 -10.73 -17.17
CA GLU A 151 -38.16 -10.48 -17.80
C GLU A 151 -38.75 -9.16 -17.29
N GLY A 152 -39.19 -8.28 -18.21
CA GLY A 152 -39.70 -6.95 -17.86
C GLY A 152 -38.63 -5.86 -17.61
N ALA A 153 -37.36 -6.23 -17.40
CA ALA A 153 -36.27 -5.26 -17.20
C ALA A 153 -35.93 -4.50 -18.50
N ALA A 154 -35.70 -3.19 -18.41
CA ALA A 154 -35.23 -2.37 -19.53
C ALA A 154 -33.73 -2.57 -19.80
N LYS A 155 -32.93 -2.70 -18.74
CA LYS A 155 -31.48 -2.89 -18.78
C LYS A 155 -31.02 -3.78 -17.62
N TYR A 156 -29.82 -4.32 -17.76
CA TYR A 156 -29.09 -4.96 -16.67
C TYR A 156 -27.64 -4.48 -16.63
N LYS A 157 -26.96 -4.73 -15.52
CA LYS A 157 -25.52 -4.46 -15.34
C LYS A 157 -24.80 -5.76 -14.99
N HIS A 158 -23.59 -5.96 -15.52
CA HIS A 158 -22.80 -7.16 -15.23
C HIS A 158 -21.29 -6.88 -15.18
N VAL A 159 -20.53 -7.73 -14.50
CA VAL A 159 -19.07 -7.71 -14.46
C VAL A 159 -18.52 -9.13 -14.27
N CYS A 160 -17.37 -9.43 -14.86
CA CYS A 160 -16.63 -10.67 -14.68
C CYS A 160 -15.16 -10.34 -14.39
N LEU A 161 -14.58 -11.02 -13.41
CA LEU A 161 -13.19 -10.87 -12.98
C LEU A 161 -12.72 -12.09 -12.20
N SER A 162 -11.42 -12.18 -11.94
CA SER A 162 -10.87 -13.20 -11.05
C SER A 162 -11.45 -13.07 -9.64
N LYS A 163 -11.74 -14.20 -8.99
CA LYS A 163 -12.28 -14.19 -7.64
C LYS A 163 -11.28 -13.62 -6.63
N SER A 164 -9.99 -13.86 -6.82
CA SER A 164 -8.93 -13.31 -5.97
C SER A 164 -8.91 -11.78 -6.01
N ASP A 165 -9.04 -11.17 -7.19
CA ASP A 165 -9.05 -9.70 -7.31
C ASP A 165 -10.31 -9.12 -6.67
N PHE A 166 -11.46 -9.76 -6.86
CA PHE A 166 -12.71 -9.37 -6.20
C PHE A 166 -12.57 -9.42 -4.67
N ASP A 167 -12.12 -10.55 -4.12
CA ASP A 167 -11.98 -10.73 -2.67
C ASP A 167 -10.96 -9.74 -2.09
N TYR A 168 -9.84 -9.49 -2.79
CA TYR A 168 -8.86 -8.49 -2.39
C TYR A 168 -9.47 -7.08 -2.30
N ILE A 169 -10.18 -6.64 -3.35
CA ILE A 169 -10.79 -5.30 -3.38
C ILE A 169 -11.85 -5.17 -2.29
N ILE A 170 -12.75 -6.15 -2.16
CA ILE A 170 -13.82 -6.11 -1.16
C ILE A 170 -13.27 -6.12 0.28
N ASN A 171 -12.23 -6.91 0.55
CA ASN A 171 -11.58 -6.93 1.86
C ASN A 171 -10.87 -5.61 2.18
N LEU A 172 -10.34 -4.91 1.17
CA LEU A 172 -9.64 -3.64 1.35
C LEU A 172 -10.61 -2.47 1.62
N VAL A 173 -11.71 -2.40 0.88
CA VAL A 173 -12.60 -1.21 0.87
C VAL A 173 -13.88 -1.40 1.67
N GLY A 174 -14.23 -2.63 2.04
CA GLY A 174 -15.50 -2.98 2.65
C GLY A 174 -16.65 -2.82 1.66
N GLY A 175 -17.06 -3.91 1.00
CA GLY A 175 -18.14 -3.86 0.00
C GLY A 175 -18.90 -5.18 -0.14
N THR A 176 -19.83 -5.20 -1.09
CA THR A 176 -20.61 -6.38 -1.47
C THR A 176 -20.55 -6.59 -2.98
N PRO A 177 -20.95 -7.77 -3.50
CA PRO A 177 -21.13 -7.95 -4.94
C PRO A 177 -22.00 -6.84 -5.57
N THR A 178 -23.04 -6.40 -4.85
CA THR A 178 -23.94 -5.30 -5.25
C THR A 178 -23.19 -3.98 -5.43
N SER A 179 -22.38 -3.56 -4.45
CA SER A 179 -21.61 -2.32 -4.57
C SER A 179 -20.58 -2.41 -5.70
N TYR A 180 -19.97 -3.58 -5.90
CA TYR A 180 -18.98 -3.80 -6.95
C TYR A 180 -19.59 -3.69 -8.35
N VAL A 181 -20.71 -4.38 -8.64
CA VAL A 181 -21.35 -4.31 -9.96
C VAL A 181 -21.90 -2.92 -10.24
N ASN A 182 -22.36 -2.19 -9.21
CA ASN A 182 -22.77 -0.80 -9.36
C ASN A 182 -21.61 0.14 -9.70
N ALA A 183 -20.44 -0.06 -9.11
CA ALA A 183 -19.27 0.76 -9.42
C ALA A 183 -18.65 0.41 -10.78
N PHE A 184 -18.51 -0.87 -11.10
CA PHE A 184 -17.62 -1.34 -12.17
C PHE A 184 -18.31 -2.09 -13.30
N GLY A 185 -19.60 -2.41 -13.20
CA GLY A 185 -20.27 -3.22 -14.21
C GLY A 185 -20.58 -2.48 -15.51
N THR A 186 -20.77 -3.23 -16.59
CA THR A 186 -21.21 -2.73 -17.90
C THR A 186 -22.70 -2.95 -18.09
N GLU A 187 -23.40 -1.94 -18.61
CA GLU A 187 -24.82 -1.99 -18.95
C GLU A 187 -25.06 -2.74 -20.28
N ALA A 188 -26.17 -3.46 -20.36
CA ALA A 188 -26.67 -4.04 -21.60
C ALA A 188 -28.21 -4.14 -21.63
N THR A 189 -28.76 -4.24 -22.83
CA THR A 189 -30.21 -4.19 -23.12
C THR A 189 -30.77 -5.47 -23.72
N GLU A 190 -29.92 -6.43 -24.06
CA GLU A 190 -30.27 -7.67 -24.75
C GLU A 190 -29.53 -8.84 -24.13
N ASP A 191 -30.10 -10.04 -24.28
CA ASP A 191 -29.43 -11.28 -23.93
C ASP A 191 -28.10 -11.38 -24.67
N LYS A 192 -27.04 -11.76 -23.96
CA LYS A 192 -25.71 -11.76 -24.55
C LYS A 192 -24.82 -12.86 -24.00
N THR A 193 -24.15 -13.55 -24.92
CA THR A 193 -23.05 -14.47 -24.61
C THR A 193 -21.72 -13.74 -24.68
N TYR A 194 -20.90 -13.89 -23.65
CA TYR A 194 -19.55 -13.35 -23.53
C TYR A 194 -18.56 -14.50 -23.66
N LEU A 195 -17.64 -14.39 -24.62
CA LEU A 195 -16.59 -15.36 -24.90
C LEU A 195 -15.24 -14.73 -24.55
N PHE A 196 -14.47 -15.42 -23.72
CA PHE A 196 -13.13 -14.99 -23.35
C PHE A 196 -12.12 -16.09 -23.64
N ASP A 197 -10.99 -15.70 -24.23
CA ASP A 197 -9.90 -16.61 -24.59
C ASP A 197 -8.57 -16.00 -24.19
N THR A 198 -7.82 -16.70 -23.34
CA THR A 198 -6.51 -16.36 -22.73
C THR A 198 -6.45 -15.06 -21.94
N THR A 199 -7.02 -13.96 -22.42
CA THR A 199 -7.02 -12.65 -21.80
C THR A 199 -8.29 -11.89 -22.16
N PHE A 200 -8.80 -11.07 -21.25
CA PHE A 200 -9.81 -10.08 -21.54
C PHE A 200 -9.59 -8.81 -20.72
N LEU A 201 -10.27 -7.73 -21.10
CA LEU A 201 -10.38 -6.55 -20.25
C LEU A 201 -11.73 -6.62 -19.54
N ASP A 202 -11.71 -6.42 -18.22
CA ASP A 202 -12.95 -6.25 -17.48
C ASP A 202 -13.68 -4.96 -17.90
N ALA A 203 -14.86 -4.77 -17.34
CA ALA A 203 -15.72 -3.62 -17.61
C ALA A 203 -15.08 -2.25 -17.27
N SER A 204 -14.02 -2.23 -16.45
CA SER A 204 -13.26 -1.04 -16.07
C SER A 204 -11.95 -0.87 -16.86
N GLY A 205 -11.68 -1.75 -17.82
CA GLY A 205 -10.47 -1.75 -18.62
C GLY A 205 -9.27 -2.42 -17.95
N PHE A 206 -9.46 -3.12 -16.82
CA PHE A 206 -8.38 -3.88 -16.19
C PHE A 206 -8.18 -5.21 -16.90
N ARG A 207 -6.92 -5.53 -17.17
CA ARG A 207 -6.55 -6.79 -17.81
C ARG A 207 -6.76 -7.97 -16.85
N GLN A 208 -7.41 -9.00 -17.38
CA GLN A 208 -7.63 -10.29 -16.73
C GLN A 208 -7.05 -11.39 -17.62
N ASP A 209 -6.00 -12.07 -17.15
CA ASP A 209 -5.43 -13.23 -17.84
C ASP A 209 -6.01 -14.53 -17.25
N ILE A 210 -6.32 -15.48 -18.13
CA ILE A 210 -7.01 -16.73 -17.81
C ILE A 210 -5.97 -17.86 -17.81
N TYR A 211 -5.79 -18.49 -16.65
CA TYR A 211 -4.90 -19.63 -16.47
C TYR A 211 -5.70 -20.87 -16.07
N SER A 212 -5.07 -22.04 -16.13
CA SER A 212 -5.71 -23.29 -15.73
C SER A 212 -5.84 -23.40 -14.21
N ASP A 213 -6.96 -23.94 -13.74
CA ASP A 213 -7.29 -24.07 -12.31
C ASP A 213 -7.42 -22.72 -11.58
N MET A 214 -8.09 -21.75 -12.19
CA MET A 214 -8.29 -20.38 -11.66
C MET A 214 -9.77 -20.08 -11.43
N GLU A 215 -10.10 -19.46 -10.29
CA GLU A 215 -11.47 -19.07 -9.95
C GLU A 215 -11.86 -17.69 -10.51
N PHE A 216 -13.06 -17.62 -11.06
CA PHE A 216 -13.68 -16.41 -11.58
C PHE A 216 -15.04 -16.20 -10.91
N ILE A 217 -15.46 -14.94 -10.83
CA ILE A 217 -16.80 -14.55 -10.40
C ILE A 217 -17.46 -13.67 -11.46
N VAL A 218 -18.70 -14.03 -11.82
CA VAL A 218 -19.61 -13.18 -12.60
C VAL A 218 -20.64 -12.61 -11.65
N ILE A 219 -20.85 -11.30 -11.71
CA ILE A 219 -21.85 -10.58 -10.92
C ILE A 219 -22.76 -9.84 -11.89
N ALA A 220 -24.08 -10.00 -11.75
CA ALA A 220 -25.05 -9.31 -12.59
C ALA A 220 -26.32 -8.97 -11.81
N GLY A 221 -27.04 -7.93 -12.24
CA GLY A 221 -28.37 -7.64 -11.73
C GLY A 221 -29.16 -6.66 -12.59
N GLU A 222 -30.47 -6.65 -12.39
CA GLU A 222 -31.39 -5.72 -13.02
C GLU A 222 -31.11 -4.26 -12.59
N LEU A 223 -31.20 -3.33 -13.53
CA LEU A 223 -31.10 -1.89 -13.23
C LEU A 223 -32.48 -1.33 -12.85
N ASN A 224 -32.56 -0.70 -11.69
CA ASN A 224 -33.72 0.09 -11.28
C ASN A 224 -33.77 1.44 -12.02
N GLU A 225 -34.82 2.24 -11.76
CA GLU A 225 -35.04 3.55 -12.40
C GLU A 225 -33.90 4.56 -12.14
N GLU A 226 -33.14 4.36 -11.07
CA GLU A 226 -32.01 5.21 -10.67
C GLU A 226 -30.68 4.80 -11.35
N GLY A 227 -30.71 3.75 -12.18
CA GLY A 227 -29.51 3.24 -12.85
C GLY A 227 -28.59 2.44 -11.93
N THR A 228 -29.13 1.84 -10.86
CA THR A 228 -28.39 0.98 -9.93
C THR A 228 -29.00 -0.41 -9.81
N VAL A 229 -28.22 -1.37 -9.35
CA VAL A 229 -28.62 -2.74 -9.05
C VAL A 229 -28.91 -2.84 -7.56
N ASP A 230 -30.13 -3.27 -7.22
CA ASP A 230 -30.53 -3.53 -5.84
C ASP A 230 -29.91 -4.81 -5.29
N GLU A 231 -29.65 -4.84 -3.98
CA GLU A 231 -29.06 -6.01 -3.30
C GLU A 231 -29.90 -7.29 -3.45
N LYS A 232 -31.22 -7.16 -3.57
CA LYS A 232 -32.11 -8.31 -3.79
C LYS A 232 -32.10 -8.83 -5.23
N ALA A 233 -31.69 -7.98 -6.18
CA ALA A 233 -31.65 -8.29 -7.60
C ALA A 233 -30.28 -8.84 -8.06
N VAL A 234 -29.23 -8.67 -7.24
CA VAL A 234 -27.89 -9.16 -7.58
C VAL A 234 -27.85 -10.70 -7.63
N LYS A 235 -27.16 -11.22 -8.65
CA LYS A 235 -26.83 -12.63 -8.84
C LYS A 235 -25.33 -12.76 -9.00
N THR A 236 -24.79 -13.83 -8.42
CA THR A 236 -23.38 -14.18 -8.54
C THR A 236 -23.24 -15.61 -9.03
N LEU A 237 -22.18 -15.85 -9.80
CA LEU A 237 -21.78 -17.18 -10.23
C LEU A 237 -20.27 -17.29 -10.09
N VAL A 238 -19.82 -18.21 -9.23
CA VAL A 238 -18.41 -18.54 -9.07
C VAL A 238 -18.13 -19.85 -9.78
N PHE A 239 -17.06 -19.90 -10.56
CA PHE A 239 -16.62 -21.09 -11.26
C PHE A 239 -15.09 -21.11 -11.39
N LYS A 240 -14.55 -22.27 -11.76
CA LYS A 240 -13.11 -22.47 -11.93
C LYS A 240 -12.80 -22.91 -13.35
N THR A 241 -11.76 -22.35 -13.98
CA THR A 241 -11.23 -22.90 -15.23
C THR A 241 -10.71 -24.31 -15.02
N LYS A 242 -10.66 -25.10 -16.09
CA LYS A 242 -10.18 -26.47 -16.03
C LYS A 242 -8.71 -26.49 -15.63
N LYS A 243 -8.36 -27.45 -14.78
CA LYS A 243 -6.95 -27.74 -14.51
C LYS A 243 -6.32 -28.39 -15.74
N ALA A 244 -5.18 -27.87 -16.18
CA ALA A 244 -4.44 -28.46 -17.28
C ALA A 244 -3.96 -29.87 -16.89
N GLY A 245 -3.91 -30.78 -17.88
CA GLY A 245 -3.30 -32.09 -17.67
C GLY A 245 -1.82 -31.96 -17.32
N LYS A 246 -1.21 -33.02 -16.80
CA LYS A 246 0.22 -33.05 -16.47
C LYS A 246 1.03 -33.55 -17.67
N ALA A 247 1.97 -32.75 -18.15
CA ALA A 247 2.89 -33.18 -19.20
C ALA A 247 3.84 -34.28 -18.65
N PRO A 248 4.02 -35.40 -19.36
CA PRO A 248 4.81 -36.53 -18.87
C PRO A 248 6.33 -36.34 -19.03
N TYR A 249 6.76 -35.28 -19.71
CA TYR A 249 8.15 -34.98 -20.04
C TYR A 249 8.89 -34.25 -18.90
N ASN A 250 10.21 -34.28 -18.92
CA ASN A 250 11.05 -33.56 -17.96
C ASN A 250 11.64 -32.26 -18.53
N ILE A 251 12.12 -31.39 -17.64
CA ILE A 251 12.93 -30.22 -17.99
C ILE A 251 14.16 -30.28 -17.08
N GLU A 252 15.35 -30.28 -17.66
CA GLU A 252 16.62 -30.20 -16.94
C GLU A 252 17.03 -28.73 -16.78
N VAL A 253 17.51 -28.37 -15.59
CA VAL A 253 18.01 -27.02 -15.29
C VAL A 253 19.42 -27.14 -14.72
N MET A 254 20.34 -26.33 -15.25
CA MET A 254 21.70 -26.22 -14.75
C MET A 254 22.10 -24.76 -14.61
N VAL A 255 22.40 -24.33 -13.38
CA VAL A 255 22.92 -22.98 -13.11
C VAL A 255 24.45 -23.02 -13.03
N LYS A 256 25.12 -22.16 -13.78
CA LYS A 256 26.59 -22.05 -13.87
C LYS A 256 27.03 -20.58 -13.77
N ASN A 257 28.33 -20.35 -13.65
CA ASN A 257 28.94 -19.01 -13.61
C ASN A 257 28.26 -18.06 -12.59
N ILE A 258 27.89 -18.60 -11.43
CA ILE A 258 27.22 -17.85 -10.39
C ILE A 258 28.21 -16.86 -9.77
N THR A 259 27.86 -15.58 -9.79
CA THR A 259 28.55 -14.50 -9.10
C THR A 259 27.67 -13.96 -7.97
N SER A 260 28.06 -12.86 -7.34
CA SER A 260 27.23 -12.12 -6.39
C SER A 260 25.98 -11.50 -7.03
N MET A 261 26.03 -11.16 -8.32
CA MET A 261 24.97 -10.39 -9.00
C MET A 261 24.45 -11.00 -10.31
N THR A 262 25.04 -12.10 -10.77
CA THR A 262 24.68 -12.76 -12.04
C THR A 262 24.70 -14.28 -11.93
N ALA A 263 23.97 -14.95 -12.81
CA ALA A 263 24.04 -16.39 -13.01
C ALA A 263 23.62 -16.79 -14.43
N ASP A 264 24.25 -17.84 -14.98
CA ASP A 264 23.86 -18.42 -16.26
C ASP A 264 23.00 -19.66 -16.02
N ILE A 265 21.74 -19.60 -16.45
CA ILE A 265 20.75 -20.66 -16.23
C ILE A 265 20.49 -21.35 -17.56
N ASN A 266 20.93 -22.61 -17.68
CA ASN A 266 20.62 -23.45 -18.83
C ASN A 266 19.30 -24.18 -18.56
N ILE A 267 18.32 -24.00 -19.45
CA ILE A 267 17.04 -24.73 -19.40
C ILE A 267 16.99 -25.65 -20.60
N ILE A 268 16.82 -26.95 -20.36
CA ILE A 268 16.89 -28.00 -21.37
C ILE A 268 15.61 -28.85 -21.27
N PRO A 269 14.57 -28.53 -22.06
CA PRO A 269 13.37 -29.35 -22.11
C PRO A 269 13.63 -30.69 -22.81
N GLU A 270 13.02 -31.77 -22.33
CA GLU A 270 12.96 -33.05 -23.02
C GLU A 270 12.10 -32.96 -24.29
N ALA A 271 12.40 -33.79 -25.29
CA ALA A 271 11.59 -33.91 -26.49
C ALA A 271 10.13 -34.26 -26.13
N GLY A 272 9.21 -33.35 -26.46
CA GLY A 272 7.78 -33.43 -26.11
C GLY A 272 7.25 -32.19 -25.40
N ILE A 273 8.12 -31.38 -24.80
CA ILE A 273 7.79 -30.00 -24.40
C ILE A 273 7.99 -29.09 -25.63
N GLU A 274 6.90 -28.50 -26.13
CA GLU A 274 6.90 -27.63 -27.31
C GLU A 274 7.44 -26.23 -26.97
N ARG A 275 7.09 -25.73 -25.79
CA ARG A 275 7.49 -24.42 -25.28
C ARG A 275 7.45 -24.38 -23.76
N PHE A 276 8.11 -23.43 -23.14
CA PHE A 276 8.03 -23.20 -21.70
C PHE A 276 8.12 -21.71 -21.36
N ARG A 277 7.55 -21.35 -20.22
CA ARG A 277 7.72 -20.03 -19.58
C ARG A 277 8.64 -20.18 -18.38
N TYR A 278 9.45 -19.18 -18.08
CA TYR A 278 10.33 -19.18 -16.91
C TYR A 278 10.30 -17.86 -16.14
N HIS A 279 10.62 -17.91 -14.85
CA HIS A 279 10.75 -16.73 -14.00
C HIS A 279 11.85 -16.95 -12.97
N VAL A 280 12.67 -15.93 -12.73
CA VAL A 280 13.76 -15.97 -11.76
C VAL A 280 13.49 -14.93 -10.69
N ASN A 281 13.35 -15.35 -9.45
CA ASN A 281 13.16 -14.45 -8.32
C ASN A 281 13.74 -15.04 -7.04
N THR A 282 13.76 -14.25 -5.97
CA THR A 282 14.22 -14.73 -4.67
C THR A 282 13.34 -15.89 -4.20
N LYS A 283 13.94 -16.83 -3.46
CA LYS A 283 13.20 -17.96 -2.89
C LYS A 283 12.06 -17.49 -1.98
N ALA A 284 12.29 -16.41 -1.22
CA ALA A 284 11.29 -15.80 -0.36
C ALA A 284 10.03 -15.35 -1.12
N GLU A 285 10.17 -14.83 -2.35
CA GLU A 285 9.02 -14.46 -3.17
C GLU A 285 8.22 -15.68 -3.63
N PHE A 286 8.91 -16.75 -4.04
CA PHE A 286 8.25 -18.01 -4.39
C PHE A 286 7.56 -18.65 -3.19
N ASP A 287 8.19 -18.61 -2.01
CA ASP A 287 7.60 -19.12 -0.78
C ASP A 287 6.36 -18.29 -0.40
N TYR A 288 6.39 -16.97 -0.58
CA TYR A 288 5.23 -16.09 -0.40
C TYR A 288 4.07 -16.48 -1.33
N MET A 289 4.33 -16.58 -2.63
CA MET A 289 3.30 -16.97 -3.61
C MET A 289 2.78 -18.39 -3.39
N SER A 290 3.61 -19.27 -2.83
CA SER A 290 3.21 -20.65 -2.53
C SER A 290 2.16 -20.74 -1.42
N PHE A 291 2.05 -19.75 -0.53
CA PHE A 291 0.96 -19.69 0.45
C PHE A 291 -0.42 -19.53 -0.21
N GLU A 292 -0.49 -18.91 -1.39
CA GLU A 292 -1.71 -18.81 -2.19
C GLU A 292 -2.00 -20.08 -3.03
N GLY A 293 -1.04 -21.01 -3.07
CA GLY A 293 -1.15 -22.30 -3.75
C GLY A 293 -0.44 -22.39 -5.10
N GLU A 294 -0.35 -23.62 -5.62
CA GLU A 294 0.39 -23.95 -6.85
C GLU A 294 -0.07 -23.14 -8.08
N ALA A 295 -1.37 -22.80 -8.15
CA ALA A 295 -1.92 -22.01 -9.25
C ALA A 295 -1.35 -20.58 -9.29
N SER A 296 -1.17 -19.93 -8.13
CA SER A 296 -0.54 -18.60 -8.04
C SER A 296 0.93 -18.64 -8.47
N VAL A 297 1.67 -19.68 -8.05
CA VAL A 297 3.07 -19.88 -8.48
C VAL A 297 3.16 -20.05 -10.00
N ARG A 298 2.28 -20.88 -10.59
CA ARG A 298 2.23 -21.04 -12.06
C ARG A 298 1.89 -19.73 -12.76
N ARG A 299 0.91 -18.96 -12.27
CA ARG A 299 0.56 -17.64 -12.81
C ARG A 299 1.76 -16.70 -12.80
N MET A 300 2.49 -16.62 -11.69
CA MET A 300 3.69 -15.79 -11.59
C MET A 300 4.75 -16.18 -12.64
N ILE A 301 4.95 -17.49 -12.87
CA ILE A 301 5.93 -17.98 -13.84
C ILE A 301 5.49 -17.75 -15.28
N ILE A 302 4.22 -18.04 -15.60
CA ILE A 302 3.68 -17.91 -16.96
C ILE A 302 3.67 -16.44 -17.36
N GLY A 303 3.23 -15.56 -16.45
CA GLY A 303 3.05 -14.15 -16.73
C GLY A 303 1.94 -13.90 -17.77
N PRO A 304 1.79 -12.65 -18.23
CA PRO A 304 0.74 -12.29 -19.17
C PRO A 304 0.91 -13.02 -20.51
N TRP A 305 -0.15 -13.63 -21.05
CA TRP A 305 -0.06 -14.45 -22.27
C TRP A 305 0.43 -13.70 -23.52
N SER A 306 0.23 -12.38 -23.56
CA SER A 306 0.68 -11.50 -24.65
C SER A 306 2.20 -11.22 -24.60
N GLU A 307 2.85 -11.49 -23.47
CA GLU A 307 4.28 -11.27 -23.29
C GLU A 307 5.03 -12.57 -23.50
N THR A 308 6.01 -12.55 -24.40
CA THR A 308 6.81 -13.72 -24.74
C THR A 308 8.28 -13.57 -24.37
N SER A 309 8.63 -12.50 -23.64
CA SER A 309 10.01 -12.22 -23.20
C SER A 309 10.59 -13.35 -22.33
N ASN A 310 9.72 -14.07 -21.64
CA ASN A 310 10.04 -15.23 -20.81
C ASN A 310 9.68 -16.57 -21.47
N GLU A 311 9.40 -16.64 -22.78
CA GLU A 311 9.29 -17.94 -23.49
C GLU A 311 10.65 -18.52 -23.82
N GLY A 312 10.73 -19.84 -23.78
CA GLY A 312 11.75 -20.61 -24.46
C GLY A 312 11.15 -21.73 -25.32
N ILE A 313 11.86 -22.04 -26.40
CA ILE A 313 11.65 -23.22 -27.25
C ILE A 313 12.99 -23.93 -27.37
N GLY A 314 13.03 -25.24 -27.13
CA GLY A 314 14.26 -26.01 -27.08
C GLY A 314 15.20 -25.54 -25.95
N SER A 315 16.49 -25.88 -26.04
CA SER A 315 17.46 -25.49 -25.02
C SER A 315 17.82 -24.00 -25.12
N ILE A 316 17.75 -23.29 -23.99
CA ILE A 316 18.17 -21.87 -23.90
C ILE A 316 19.14 -21.65 -22.75
N VAL A 317 19.85 -20.51 -22.81
CA VAL A 317 20.66 -19.98 -21.71
C VAL A 317 20.11 -18.62 -21.31
N VAL A 318 19.63 -18.51 -20.08
CA VAL A 318 19.15 -17.26 -19.48
C VAL A 318 20.30 -16.65 -18.68
N ASN A 319 20.65 -15.40 -19.01
CA ASN A 319 21.69 -14.66 -18.30
C ASN A 319 20.98 -13.79 -17.24
N ALA A 320 20.83 -14.31 -16.02
CA ALA A 320 20.23 -13.58 -14.92
C ALA A 320 21.19 -12.48 -14.43
N LYS A 321 20.69 -11.26 -14.29
CA LYS A 321 21.45 -10.07 -13.88
C LYS A 321 20.68 -9.31 -12.80
N GLY A 322 21.38 -8.45 -12.05
CA GLY A 322 20.77 -7.65 -10.99
C GLY A 322 20.37 -8.50 -9.78
N LEU A 323 21.02 -9.65 -9.60
CA LEU A 323 20.81 -10.48 -8.43
C LEU A 323 21.44 -9.81 -7.20
N LYS A 324 20.91 -10.13 -6.03
CA LYS A 324 21.46 -9.68 -4.75
C LYS A 324 22.53 -10.67 -4.30
N PRO A 325 23.67 -10.21 -3.76
CA PRO A 325 24.67 -11.09 -3.17
C PRO A 325 24.09 -11.92 -2.03
N ASN A 326 24.70 -13.08 -1.78
CA ASN A 326 24.40 -13.98 -0.68
C ASN A 326 22.89 -14.27 -0.47
N THR A 327 22.14 -14.39 -1.56
CA THR A 327 20.68 -14.49 -1.56
C THR A 327 20.24 -15.78 -2.24
N ASP A 328 19.26 -16.46 -1.66
CA ASP A 328 18.64 -17.64 -2.27
C ASP A 328 17.64 -17.22 -3.34
N TYR A 329 17.79 -17.80 -4.53
CA TYR A 329 16.95 -17.61 -5.69
C TYR A 329 16.33 -18.93 -6.12
N GLN A 330 15.21 -18.83 -6.84
CA GLN A 330 14.55 -19.94 -7.48
C GLN A 330 14.25 -19.59 -8.94
N VAL A 331 14.46 -20.57 -9.82
CA VAL A 331 14.02 -20.55 -11.21
C VAL A 331 12.74 -21.36 -11.28
N GLY A 332 11.61 -20.70 -11.50
CA GLY A 332 10.34 -21.36 -11.78
C GLY A 332 10.14 -21.53 -13.28
N ILE A 333 9.68 -22.71 -13.71
CA ILE A 333 9.43 -23.04 -15.12
C ILE A 333 8.09 -23.74 -15.25
N VAL A 334 7.29 -23.32 -16.23
CA VAL A 334 6.09 -24.03 -16.68
C VAL A 334 6.26 -24.43 -18.14
N GLY A 335 6.45 -25.72 -18.38
CA GLY A 335 6.52 -26.31 -19.72
C GLY A 335 5.15 -26.73 -20.25
N PHE A 336 4.96 -26.62 -21.56
CA PHE A 336 3.74 -26.99 -22.28
C PHE A 336 4.07 -28.01 -23.36
N ASP A 337 3.36 -29.12 -23.40
CA ASP A 337 3.44 -30.08 -24.52
C ASP A 337 2.45 -29.74 -25.65
N LYS A 338 2.43 -30.56 -26.70
CA LYS A 338 1.55 -30.39 -27.87
C LYS A 338 0.05 -30.31 -27.54
N ASP A 339 -0.35 -30.89 -26.41
CA ASP A 339 -1.73 -30.94 -25.94
C ASP A 339 -2.00 -29.86 -24.87
N ASN A 340 -1.05 -28.91 -24.69
CA ASN A 340 -1.02 -27.87 -23.65
C ASN A 340 -1.15 -28.43 -22.22
N ARG A 341 -0.68 -29.66 -21.98
CA ARG A 341 -0.48 -30.16 -20.62
C ARG A 341 0.73 -29.46 -20.01
N GLU A 342 0.67 -29.21 -18.72
CA GLU A 342 1.62 -28.38 -18.00
C GLU A 342 2.63 -29.21 -17.20
N LYS A 343 3.88 -28.72 -17.11
CA LYS A 343 4.95 -29.22 -16.25
C LYS A 343 5.53 -28.07 -15.44
N LEU A 344 5.18 -28.00 -14.14
CA LEU A 344 5.84 -27.09 -13.20
C LEU A 344 7.17 -27.69 -12.73
N LEU A 345 8.23 -26.88 -12.72
CA LEU A 345 9.52 -27.17 -12.12
C LEU A 345 10.02 -25.94 -11.36
N LEU A 346 10.54 -26.14 -10.16
CA LEU A 346 11.19 -25.12 -9.35
C LEU A 346 12.62 -25.58 -9.06
N TYR A 347 13.61 -24.72 -9.34
CA TYR A 347 15.04 -25.03 -9.15
C TYR A 347 15.73 -23.96 -8.32
N ASP A 348 16.32 -24.35 -7.19
CA ASP A 348 16.97 -23.43 -6.25
C ASP A 348 18.45 -23.20 -6.61
N PHE A 349 18.92 -21.96 -6.45
CA PHE A 349 20.35 -21.63 -6.46
C PHE A 349 20.64 -20.45 -5.52
N ARG A 350 21.89 -20.27 -5.12
CA ARG A 350 22.30 -19.17 -4.24
C ARG A 350 23.41 -18.36 -4.89
N THR A 351 23.32 -17.04 -4.84
CA THR A 351 24.38 -16.13 -5.32
C THR A 351 25.58 -16.13 -4.39
N GLY A 352 26.75 -15.73 -4.91
CA GLY A 352 27.99 -15.62 -4.13
C GLY A 352 27.98 -14.46 -3.14
N GLU A 353 28.95 -14.46 -2.22
CA GLU A 353 29.25 -13.31 -1.35
C GLU A 353 29.63 -12.07 -2.18
N PRO A 354 29.38 -10.86 -1.67
CA PRO A 354 29.82 -9.64 -2.33
C PRO A 354 31.35 -9.59 -2.47
N ILE A 355 31.84 -9.22 -3.64
CA ILE A 355 33.27 -9.16 -3.98
C ILE A 355 33.75 -7.73 -4.30
N GLY A 356 32.82 -6.79 -4.44
CA GLY A 356 33.09 -5.39 -4.71
C GLY A 356 33.75 -4.70 -3.52
N PRO A 357 34.56 -3.66 -3.77
CA PRO A 357 35.14 -2.87 -2.68
C PRO A 357 34.02 -2.21 -1.86
N LEU A 358 34.24 -2.17 -0.55
CA LEU A 358 33.40 -1.39 0.36
C LEU A 358 33.59 0.10 0.05
N PRO A 359 32.52 0.92 0.08
CA PRO A 359 32.68 2.35 -0.05
C PRO A 359 33.63 2.94 1.01
N GLU A 360 34.54 3.81 0.59
CA GLU A 360 35.19 4.73 1.53
C GLU A 360 34.26 5.93 1.67
N LEU A 361 33.91 6.32 2.89
CA LEU A 361 32.95 7.39 3.15
C LEU A 361 33.47 8.32 4.24
N SER A 362 33.37 9.62 4.00
CA SER A 362 33.67 10.65 5.00
C SER A 362 32.65 11.77 4.91
N ALA A 363 32.35 12.35 6.06
CA ALA A 363 31.58 13.58 6.20
C ALA A 363 32.39 14.53 7.08
N THR A 364 32.48 15.79 6.71
CA THR A 364 33.18 16.82 7.51
C THR A 364 32.27 18.03 7.69
N PRO A 365 31.98 18.47 8.92
CA PRO A 365 31.17 19.66 9.16
C PRO A 365 31.76 20.91 8.49
N GLU A 366 30.90 21.76 7.94
CA GLU A 366 31.25 23.08 7.40
C GLU A 366 30.50 24.20 8.12
N SER A 367 31.12 25.39 8.14
CA SER A 367 30.50 26.58 8.73
C SER A 367 29.35 27.10 7.89
N VAL A 368 28.24 27.43 8.53
CA VAL A 368 27.08 28.11 7.93
C VAL A 368 26.92 29.50 8.53
N GLU A 369 26.25 30.41 7.81
CA GLU A 369 26.04 31.79 8.30
C GLU A 369 25.09 31.83 9.51
N THR A 370 24.12 30.90 9.58
CA THR A 370 23.09 30.84 10.62
C THR A 370 23.16 29.52 11.41
N PRO A 371 24.20 29.28 12.22
CA PRO A 371 24.43 28.00 12.89
C PRO A 371 23.40 27.65 13.97
N TRP A 372 22.46 28.55 14.27
CA TRP A 372 21.34 28.30 15.19
C TRP A 372 20.15 27.61 14.52
N ASN A 373 20.08 27.58 13.17
CA ASN A 373 18.99 26.93 12.45
C ASN A 373 19.43 26.14 11.21
N LYS A 374 20.74 26.03 10.96
CA LYS A 374 21.33 25.28 9.84
C LYS A 374 22.54 24.47 10.27
N ALA A 375 22.86 23.47 9.45
CA ALA A 375 24.14 22.78 9.44
C ALA A 375 24.54 22.42 8.01
N ALA A 376 25.85 22.31 7.76
CA ALA A 376 26.37 21.85 6.48
C ALA A 376 27.48 20.81 6.68
N PHE A 377 27.57 19.86 5.76
CA PHE A 377 28.54 18.78 5.76
C PHE A 377 29.09 18.56 4.36
N ARG A 378 30.42 18.48 4.25
CA ARG A 378 31.09 18.07 3.02
C ARG A 378 31.31 16.57 3.02
N ILE A 379 30.82 15.92 1.97
CA ILE A 379 30.80 14.48 1.82
C ILE A 379 31.77 14.06 0.73
N LYS A 380 32.62 13.08 1.03
CA LYS A 380 33.48 12.43 0.04
C LYS A 380 33.32 10.92 0.10
N THR A 381 33.27 10.29 -1.07
CA THR A 381 33.16 8.84 -1.16
C THR A 381 33.88 8.24 -2.37
N THR A 382 34.15 6.94 -2.33
CA THR A 382 34.60 6.10 -3.45
C THR A 382 33.74 4.84 -3.53
N HIS A 383 33.71 4.18 -4.70
CA HIS A 383 33.01 2.89 -4.90
C HIS A 383 31.51 2.90 -4.58
N THR A 384 30.85 4.05 -4.70
CA THR A 384 29.45 4.25 -4.29
C THR A 384 28.53 4.43 -5.48
N VAL A 385 27.36 3.81 -5.43
CA VAL A 385 26.27 4.02 -6.42
C VAL A 385 24.98 4.54 -5.81
N SER A 386 24.82 4.44 -4.49
CA SER A 386 23.65 4.98 -3.80
C SER A 386 24.04 5.58 -2.46
N MET A 387 23.37 6.67 -2.07
CA MET A 387 23.58 7.33 -0.80
C MET A 387 22.25 7.80 -0.19
N VAL A 388 22.17 7.75 1.13
CA VAL A 388 21.04 8.23 1.92
C VAL A 388 21.58 9.15 3.01
N ALA A 389 21.02 10.36 3.13
CA ALA A 389 21.44 11.37 4.10
C ALA A 389 20.27 11.83 4.98
N GLY A 390 20.53 12.24 6.22
CA GLY A 390 19.52 12.85 7.06
C GLY A 390 20.09 13.56 8.29
N ILE A 391 19.30 14.49 8.84
CA ILE A 391 19.55 15.17 10.11
C ILE A 391 18.35 14.91 11.01
N PHE A 392 18.58 14.34 12.19
CA PHE A 392 17.53 13.95 13.12
C PHE A 392 17.83 14.49 14.52
N PRO A 393 16.81 14.92 15.31
CA PRO A 393 17.02 15.19 16.72
C PRO A 393 17.56 13.94 17.40
N ARG A 394 18.59 14.11 18.23
CA ARG A 394 19.27 12.97 18.89
C ARG A 394 18.31 12.12 19.72
N GLY A 395 17.35 12.76 20.38
CA GLY A 395 16.30 12.09 21.15
C GLY A 395 15.49 11.10 20.30
N SER A 396 15.19 11.42 19.04
CA SER A 396 14.41 10.58 18.14
C SER A 396 15.18 9.32 17.72
N ILE A 397 16.49 9.44 17.46
CA ILE A 397 17.32 8.27 17.17
C ILE A 397 17.42 7.36 18.40
N ASN A 398 17.68 7.94 19.58
CA ASN A 398 17.74 7.19 20.84
C ASN A 398 16.43 6.46 21.15
N GLU A 399 15.29 7.08 20.87
CA GLU A 399 13.98 6.44 21.05
C GLU A 399 13.88 5.17 20.19
N VAL A 400 14.21 5.25 18.89
CA VAL A 400 14.16 4.10 17.97
C VAL A 400 15.09 2.99 18.43
N LEU A 401 16.32 3.32 18.80
CA LEU A 401 17.32 2.33 19.24
C LEU A 401 16.96 1.68 20.59
N SER A 402 16.16 2.35 21.43
CA SER A 402 15.74 1.82 22.73
C SER A 402 14.58 0.81 22.65
N ARG A 403 13.94 0.64 21.48
CA ARG A 403 12.78 -0.25 21.33
C ARG A 403 13.21 -1.72 21.38
N PRO A 404 12.45 -2.60 22.05
CA PRO A 404 12.73 -4.04 22.06
C PRO A 404 12.79 -4.63 20.65
N GLY A 405 13.81 -5.44 20.35
CA GLY A 405 14.04 -6.03 19.02
C GLY A 405 14.97 -5.22 18.11
N ASN A 406 15.43 -4.04 18.55
CA ASN A 406 16.37 -3.19 17.81
C ASN A 406 17.81 -3.26 18.35
N GLU A 407 18.15 -4.26 19.16
CA GLU A 407 19.44 -4.33 19.88
C GLU A 407 20.64 -4.42 18.93
N SER A 408 20.43 -4.85 17.67
CA SER A 408 21.47 -4.92 16.64
C SER A 408 21.53 -3.70 15.72
N LEU A 409 20.61 -2.74 15.86
CA LEU A 409 20.58 -1.54 15.01
C LEU A 409 21.58 -0.48 15.50
N THR A 410 22.12 0.25 14.55
CA THR A 410 22.96 1.43 14.76
C THR A 410 22.23 2.70 14.33
N ALA A 411 22.69 3.88 14.75
CA ALA A 411 22.19 5.15 14.24
C ALA A 411 22.32 5.24 12.70
N GLY A 412 23.38 4.65 12.13
CA GLY A 412 23.56 4.50 10.69
C GLY A 412 22.44 3.72 10.01
N ASP A 413 21.97 2.63 10.63
CA ASP A 413 20.85 1.83 10.12
C ASP A 413 19.53 2.60 10.17
N VAL A 414 19.30 3.36 11.26
CA VAL A 414 18.11 4.22 11.37
C VAL A 414 18.12 5.26 10.24
N ILE A 415 19.27 5.86 9.95
CA ILE A 415 19.40 6.90 8.92
C ILE A 415 19.30 6.31 7.51
N ALA A 416 19.89 5.14 7.26
CA ALA A 416 19.77 4.46 5.98
C ALA A 416 18.31 4.14 5.62
N ASN A 417 17.47 3.86 6.61
CA ASN A 417 16.06 3.53 6.41
C ASN A 417 15.10 4.73 6.42
N ASN A 418 15.47 5.85 7.06
CA ASN A 418 14.58 6.99 7.27
C ASN A 418 15.06 8.30 6.63
N GLY A 419 16.29 8.32 6.11
CA GLY A 419 16.87 9.49 5.44
C GLY A 419 16.32 9.70 4.02
N SER A 420 16.83 10.74 3.37
CA SER A 420 16.50 11.07 1.98
C SER A 420 17.58 10.54 1.03
N SER A 421 17.17 9.84 -0.02
CA SER A 421 18.09 9.38 -1.06
C SER A 421 18.68 10.55 -1.83
N LEU A 422 19.99 10.52 -2.08
CA LEU A 422 20.66 11.49 -2.93
C LEU A 422 20.47 11.14 -4.41
N THR A 423 20.41 12.17 -5.25
CA THR A 423 20.34 12.03 -6.71
C THR A 423 21.64 11.45 -7.27
N PRO A 424 21.61 10.79 -8.45
CA PRO A 424 22.83 10.30 -9.12
C PRO A 424 23.90 11.40 -9.31
N GLU A 425 23.48 12.64 -9.61
CA GLU A 425 24.37 13.79 -9.75
C GLU A 425 25.06 14.16 -8.43
N GLN A 426 24.33 14.11 -7.32
CA GLN A 426 24.89 14.34 -5.98
C GLN A 426 25.86 13.23 -5.57
N VAL A 427 25.53 11.96 -5.85
CA VAL A 427 26.45 10.83 -5.61
C VAL A 427 27.73 11.00 -6.43
N ALA A 428 27.62 11.39 -7.71
CA ALA A 428 28.78 11.67 -8.56
C ALA A 428 29.62 12.84 -8.02
N ALA A 429 28.98 13.92 -7.55
CA ALA A 429 29.67 15.05 -6.95
C ALA A 429 30.46 14.67 -5.69
N ALA A 430 29.93 13.77 -4.85
CA ALA A 430 30.61 13.26 -3.67
C ALA A 430 31.86 12.43 -4.00
N MET A 431 31.97 11.88 -5.21
CA MET A 431 33.15 11.15 -5.69
C MET A 431 34.24 12.04 -6.30
N THR A 432 34.00 13.35 -6.41
CA THR A 432 35.00 14.30 -6.91
C THR A 432 36.03 14.65 -5.84
N ALA A 433 37.17 15.22 -6.26
CA ALA A 433 38.16 15.74 -5.32
C ALA A 433 37.61 16.85 -4.41
N GLU A 434 36.62 17.63 -4.89
CA GLU A 434 35.95 18.69 -4.14
C GLU A 434 34.94 18.12 -3.12
N GLY A 435 34.29 17.01 -3.44
CA GLY A 435 33.21 16.43 -2.64
C GLY A 435 31.90 17.21 -2.75
N LEU A 436 30.83 16.62 -2.21
CA LEU A 436 29.48 17.20 -2.21
C LEU A 436 29.27 18.04 -0.94
N LEU A 437 28.77 19.26 -1.06
CA LEU A 437 28.25 20.01 0.09
C LEU A 437 26.77 19.72 0.27
N LEU A 438 26.39 19.22 1.44
CA LEU A 438 25.00 19.10 1.87
C LEU A 438 24.73 20.14 2.95
N GLU A 439 23.78 21.04 2.73
CA GLU A 439 23.29 22.01 3.70
C GLU A 439 21.84 21.69 4.06
N SER A 440 21.50 21.79 5.35
CA SER A 440 20.12 21.65 5.81
C SER A 440 19.26 22.85 5.42
N SER A 441 17.95 22.66 5.35
CA SER A 441 17.00 23.78 5.34
C SER A 441 17.09 24.64 6.61
N ASP A 442 16.56 25.86 6.52
CA ASP A 442 16.51 26.90 7.57
C ASP A 442 15.52 26.58 8.71
N ASN A 443 15.41 25.32 9.13
CA ASN A 443 14.35 24.83 10.02
C ASN A 443 14.85 24.02 11.22
N LEU A 444 16.15 23.99 11.48
CA LEU A 444 16.64 23.37 12.71
C LEU A 444 16.30 24.25 13.91
N SER A 445 15.98 23.60 15.04
CA SER A 445 15.71 24.29 16.29
C SER A 445 17.03 24.69 16.94
N GLN A 446 17.11 25.93 17.43
CA GLN A 446 18.28 26.44 18.15
C GLN A 446 18.57 25.64 19.43
N ASN A 447 19.84 25.66 19.88
CA ASN A 447 20.31 24.97 21.08
C ASN A 447 19.83 23.51 21.22
N THR A 448 19.67 22.79 20.10
CA THR A 448 19.16 21.42 20.05
C THR A 448 20.24 20.48 19.56
N GLU A 449 20.33 19.29 20.17
CA GLU A 449 21.24 18.22 19.73
C GLU A 449 20.66 17.45 18.55
N TYR A 450 21.46 17.32 17.51
CA TYR A 450 21.14 16.61 16.28
C TYR A 450 22.23 15.60 15.92
N GLU A 451 21.84 14.59 15.16
CA GLU A 451 22.74 13.67 14.49
C GLU A 451 22.56 13.83 12.98
N PHE A 452 23.64 14.20 12.29
CA PHE A 452 23.74 14.04 10.84
C PHE A 452 24.23 12.64 10.54
N GLY A 453 23.61 11.95 9.59
CA GLY A 453 24.18 10.71 9.05
C GLY A 453 24.13 10.65 7.54
N ILE A 454 25.08 9.90 7.02
CA ILE A 454 25.20 9.56 5.61
C ILE A 454 25.51 8.07 5.51
N TYR A 455 24.73 7.36 4.71
CA TYR A 455 24.95 5.98 4.33
C TYR A 455 25.32 5.93 2.84
N ALA A 456 26.31 5.13 2.47
CA ALA A 456 26.73 4.90 1.09
C ALA A 456 26.83 3.40 0.81
N ALA A 457 26.33 2.94 -0.33
CA ALA A 457 26.42 1.56 -0.76
C ALA A 457 26.95 1.42 -2.19
N ASN A 458 27.68 0.31 -2.42
CA ASN A 458 28.20 -0.08 -3.73
C ASN A 458 27.12 -0.80 -4.57
N GLU A 459 27.47 -1.25 -5.78
CA GLU A 459 26.54 -1.94 -6.70
C GLU A 459 25.95 -3.23 -6.12
N GLU A 460 26.67 -3.89 -5.21
CA GLU A 460 26.26 -5.11 -4.54
C GLU A 460 25.36 -4.86 -3.32
N GLY A 461 25.07 -3.58 -3.00
CA GLY A 461 24.26 -3.20 -1.85
C GLY A 461 24.99 -3.31 -0.51
N VAL A 462 26.31 -3.51 -0.52
CA VAL A 462 27.13 -3.45 0.69
C VAL A 462 27.49 -1.99 0.95
N GLY A 463 27.23 -1.53 2.17
CA GLY A 463 27.41 -0.11 2.49
C GLY A 463 27.99 0.17 3.85
N VAL A 464 28.34 1.43 4.04
CA VAL A 464 28.91 2.01 5.25
C VAL A 464 28.15 3.27 5.61
N SER A 465 28.12 3.58 6.90
CA SER A 465 27.53 4.82 7.40
C SER A 465 28.56 5.64 8.19
N VAL A 466 28.45 6.97 8.09
CA VAL A 466 29.12 7.93 8.97
C VAL A 466 28.05 8.75 9.67
N VAL A 467 28.23 8.96 10.98
CA VAL A 467 27.34 9.76 11.82
C VAL A 467 28.15 10.86 12.52
N HIS A 468 27.59 12.07 12.57
CA HIS A 468 28.15 13.23 13.26
C HIS A 468 27.12 13.88 14.17
N ASP A 469 27.45 13.91 15.46
CA ASP A 469 26.72 14.68 16.45
C ASP A 469 27.06 16.17 16.32
N PHE A 470 26.05 17.03 16.42
CA PHE A 470 26.26 18.46 16.55
C PHE A 470 25.14 19.11 17.36
N THR A 471 25.43 20.30 17.88
CA THR A 471 24.45 21.14 18.58
C THR A 471 24.34 22.45 17.83
N THR A 472 23.13 22.83 17.42
CA THR A 472 22.89 24.15 16.85
C THR A 472 23.23 25.24 17.87
N ALA A 473 23.76 26.36 17.42
CA ALA A 473 24.05 27.50 18.28
C ALA A 473 22.77 28.10 18.88
N THR A 474 22.93 28.99 19.88
CA THR A 474 21.85 29.84 20.37
C THR A 474 21.53 30.92 19.33
N LEU A 475 20.24 31.29 19.20
CA LEU A 475 19.83 32.43 18.38
C LEU A 475 20.53 33.70 18.88
N PRO A 476 21.21 34.46 18.01
CA PRO A 476 21.81 35.73 18.40
C PRO A 476 20.76 36.68 18.98
N GLN A 477 21.12 37.40 20.04
CA GLN A 477 20.21 38.34 20.67
C GLN A 477 20.21 39.69 19.93
N TYR A 478 19.02 40.15 19.53
CA TYR A 478 18.82 41.43 18.89
C TYR A 478 18.09 42.39 19.84
N ASP A 479 18.58 43.63 19.95
CA ASP A 479 18.05 44.64 20.87
C ASP A 479 17.34 45.81 20.15
N GLY A 480 17.32 45.80 18.81
CA GLY A 480 16.73 46.84 17.97
C GLY A 480 17.39 48.20 18.16
N ASN A 481 18.73 48.27 18.24
CA ASN A 481 19.47 49.48 18.63
C ASN A 481 19.13 49.96 20.06
N GLY A 482 18.95 49.00 20.98
CA GLY A 482 18.67 49.27 22.39
C GLY A 482 17.23 49.70 22.71
N VAL A 483 16.30 49.66 21.74
CA VAL A 483 14.88 49.98 22.01
C VAL A 483 14.17 48.86 22.76
N ARG A 484 14.59 47.59 22.60
CA ARG A 484 13.97 46.42 23.27
C ARG A 484 13.83 46.60 24.78
N ALA A 485 14.85 47.13 25.45
CA ALA A 485 14.83 47.35 26.89
C ALA A 485 13.92 48.52 27.33
N LYS A 486 13.53 49.42 26.41
CA LYS A 486 12.76 50.64 26.69
C LYS A 486 11.26 50.47 26.46
N LEU A 487 10.87 49.50 25.63
CA LEU A 487 9.48 49.27 25.23
C LEU A 487 8.56 48.74 26.35
N PRO A 488 9.00 47.95 27.36
CA PRO A 488 8.08 47.48 28.39
C PRO A 488 7.32 48.61 29.10
N GLY A 489 6.00 48.44 29.28
CA GLY A 489 5.12 49.46 29.86
C GLY A 489 3.68 49.41 29.34
N LYS A 490 2.87 50.37 29.80
CA LYS A 490 1.47 50.55 29.37
C LYS A 490 1.38 51.47 28.16
N TYR A 491 0.56 51.06 27.19
CA TYR A 491 0.29 51.79 25.96
C TYR A 491 -1.19 51.79 25.64
N THR A 492 -1.61 52.84 24.94
CA THR A 492 -2.90 52.91 24.29
C THR A 492 -2.71 52.65 22.79
N ALA A 493 -3.32 51.55 22.29
CA ALA A 493 -3.34 51.22 20.87
C ALA A 493 -4.52 51.92 20.18
N THR A 494 -4.28 52.50 19.00
CA THR A 494 -5.29 53.18 18.17
C THR A 494 -5.18 52.73 16.72
N THR A 495 -6.31 52.45 16.08
CA THR A 495 -6.43 52.13 14.65
C THR A 495 -7.84 52.44 14.14
N LYS A 496 -8.16 52.06 12.90
CA LYS A 496 -9.53 52.03 12.36
C LYS A 496 -9.94 50.59 12.07
N ASP A 497 -11.21 50.27 12.29
CA ASP A 497 -11.78 48.99 11.83
C ASP A 497 -12.14 49.02 10.34
N VAL A 498 -12.64 47.91 9.80
CA VAL A 498 -13.09 47.79 8.40
C VAL A 498 -14.21 48.76 7.99
N THR A 499 -14.92 49.36 8.94
CA THR A 499 -15.95 50.38 8.68
C THR A 499 -15.39 51.81 8.67
N GLY A 500 -14.11 51.97 9.03
CA GLY A 500 -13.43 53.24 9.15
C GLY A 500 -13.63 53.91 10.52
N GLN A 501 -14.25 53.23 11.49
CA GLN A 501 -14.44 53.75 12.83
C GLN A 501 -13.14 53.65 13.64
N ASN A 502 -12.81 54.70 14.39
CA ASN A 502 -11.66 54.67 15.30
C ASN A 502 -11.89 53.65 16.42
N VAL A 503 -10.90 52.79 16.63
CA VAL A 503 -10.85 51.79 17.70
C VAL A 503 -9.64 52.09 18.56
N THR A 504 -9.87 52.21 19.86
CA THR A 504 -8.83 52.50 20.86
C THR A 504 -8.93 51.50 22.01
N PHE A 505 -7.82 50.88 22.39
CA PHE A 505 -7.78 49.88 23.45
C PHE A 505 -6.43 49.85 24.18
N PRO A 506 -6.41 49.50 25.48
CA PRO A 506 -5.17 49.41 26.25
C PRO A 506 -4.41 48.13 25.91
N VAL A 507 -3.08 48.22 25.91
CA VAL A 507 -2.17 47.06 25.83
C VAL A 507 -0.99 47.24 26.80
N VAL A 508 -0.37 46.13 27.19
CA VAL A 508 0.84 46.14 28.03
C VAL A 508 1.95 45.39 27.32
N ILE A 509 3.09 46.05 27.13
CA ILE A 509 4.30 45.39 26.61
C ILE A 509 5.10 44.88 27.80
N ALA A 510 5.47 43.60 27.79
CA ALA A 510 6.22 42.94 28.85
C ALA A 510 7.31 42.01 28.29
N THR A 511 8.27 41.65 29.13
CA THR A 511 9.30 40.64 28.81
C THR A 511 8.74 39.22 28.89
N GLY A 512 7.76 39.01 29.76
CA GLY A 512 6.97 37.80 29.95
C GLY A 512 5.91 38.05 31.03
N VAL A 513 5.10 37.03 31.33
CA VAL A 513 4.11 37.08 32.42
C VAL A 513 4.57 36.33 33.67
N ASN A 514 5.61 35.50 33.53
CA ASN A 514 6.32 34.77 34.58
C ASN A 514 7.74 34.42 34.11
N GLU A 515 8.56 33.80 34.96
CA GLU A 515 9.96 33.47 34.65
C GLU A 515 10.11 32.54 33.42
N THR A 516 9.19 31.57 33.27
CA THR A 516 9.17 30.62 32.14
C THR A 516 8.96 31.34 30.81
N THR A 517 7.90 32.15 30.74
CA THR A 517 7.54 32.91 29.53
C THR A 517 8.55 34.02 29.24
N GLU A 518 9.09 34.68 30.26
CA GLU A 518 10.16 35.67 30.10
C GLU A 518 11.40 35.08 29.44
N LYS A 519 11.85 33.91 29.94
CA LYS A 519 12.95 33.19 29.31
C LYS A 519 12.61 32.76 27.88
N ALA A 520 11.44 32.17 27.66
CA ALA A 520 11.01 31.67 26.35
C ALA A 520 10.93 32.78 25.29
N TYR A 521 10.42 33.96 25.65
CA TYR A 521 10.34 35.10 24.74
C TYR A 521 11.69 35.77 24.57
N HIS A 522 12.50 35.82 25.63
CA HIS A 522 13.87 36.29 25.52
C HIS A 522 14.68 35.50 24.49
N ASP A 523 14.63 34.17 24.57
CA ASP A 523 15.36 33.25 23.69
C ASP A 523 14.90 33.30 22.22
N LYS A 524 13.71 33.88 21.96
CA LYS A 524 13.16 34.11 20.61
C LYS A 524 13.28 35.55 20.13
N ASN A 525 13.99 36.42 20.86
CA ASN A 525 14.04 37.85 20.57
C ASN A 525 12.66 38.53 20.54
N ARG A 526 11.78 38.19 21.49
CA ARG A 526 10.42 38.73 21.55
C ARG A 526 10.16 39.54 22.81
N LEU A 527 9.25 40.49 22.69
CA LEU A 527 8.45 41.05 23.78
C LEU A 527 6.99 40.66 23.55
N VAL A 528 6.28 40.36 24.62
CA VAL A 528 4.85 40.07 24.55
C VAL A 528 4.04 41.35 24.69
N VAL A 529 3.02 41.49 23.85
CA VAL A 529 1.99 42.51 23.97
C VAL A 529 0.73 41.84 24.50
N LEU A 530 0.32 42.26 25.69
CA LEU A 530 -0.81 41.73 26.44
C LEU A 530 -2.04 42.58 26.15
N GLY A 531 -3.13 41.91 25.79
CA GLY A 531 -4.40 42.53 25.46
C GLY A 531 -4.57 42.79 23.96
N PHE A 532 -5.80 42.55 23.52
CA PHE A 532 -6.30 42.93 22.21
C PHE A 532 -7.84 42.96 22.30
N ALA A 533 -8.39 43.96 22.98
CA ALA A 533 -9.82 44.05 23.26
C ALA A 533 -10.73 43.88 22.02
N PRO A 534 -10.35 44.36 20.81
CA PRO A 534 -11.16 44.13 19.61
C PRO A 534 -11.35 42.66 19.21
N SER A 535 -10.55 41.73 19.76
CA SER A 535 -10.74 40.28 19.54
C SER A 535 -12.04 39.73 20.13
N GLY A 536 -12.67 40.46 21.05
CA GLY A 536 -13.85 40.00 21.80
C GLY A 536 -13.53 39.04 22.95
N VAL A 537 -12.25 38.76 23.20
CA VAL A 537 -11.79 37.89 24.30
C VAL A 537 -11.10 38.73 25.38
N GLU A 538 -11.56 38.63 26.62
CA GLU A 538 -10.92 39.30 27.76
C GLU A 538 -9.58 38.65 28.09
N TYR A 539 -8.63 39.47 28.55
CA TYR A 539 -7.32 38.97 28.94
C TYR A 539 -7.40 38.09 30.19
N ALA A 540 -6.86 36.89 30.12
CA ALA A 540 -6.67 35.99 31.24
C ALA A 540 -5.19 35.58 31.36
N SER A 541 -4.62 35.70 32.57
CA SER A 541 -3.23 35.28 32.86
C SER A 541 -3.12 33.76 33.03
N PRO A 542 -1.90 33.17 32.98
CA PRO A 542 -1.71 31.75 33.29
C PRO A 542 -2.32 31.34 34.64
N GLU A 543 -2.18 32.17 35.68
CA GLU A 543 -2.77 31.92 37.00
C GLU A 543 -4.30 31.91 36.95
N THR A 544 -4.89 32.78 36.12
CA THR A 544 -6.34 32.84 35.92
C THR A 544 -6.85 31.59 35.21
N LEU A 545 -6.13 31.11 34.19
CA LEU A 545 -6.45 29.87 33.48
C LEU A 545 -6.44 28.67 34.43
N LEU A 546 -5.41 28.57 35.28
CA LEU A 546 -5.30 27.51 36.28
C LEU A 546 -6.39 27.60 37.34
N ALA A 547 -6.64 28.79 37.89
CA ALA A 547 -7.65 29.01 38.92
C ALA A 547 -9.07 28.67 38.44
N ASN A 548 -9.36 28.92 37.17
CA ASN A 548 -10.65 28.61 36.56
C ASN A 548 -10.74 27.18 35.99
N GLY A 549 -9.66 26.39 36.05
CA GLY A 549 -9.61 25.04 35.48
C GLY A 549 -9.66 25.02 33.95
N TRP A 550 -9.28 26.12 33.29
CA TRP A 550 -9.20 26.21 31.83
C TRP A 550 -7.88 25.66 31.26
N ALA A 551 -6.87 25.46 32.10
CA ALA A 551 -5.64 24.77 31.78
C ALA A 551 -5.36 23.70 32.84
N SER A 552 -4.83 22.55 32.42
CA SER A 552 -4.53 21.41 33.28
C SER A 552 -3.12 21.44 33.89
N SER A 553 -2.23 22.26 33.34
CA SER A 553 -0.83 22.40 33.77
C SER A 553 -0.33 23.83 33.58
N GLN A 554 0.78 24.16 34.25
CA GLN A 554 1.45 25.45 34.08
C GLN A 554 1.91 25.66 32.64
N ASP A 555 2.45 24.62 31.99
CA ASP A 555 2.92 24.69 30.60
C ASP A 555 1.76 24.98 29.63
N GLU A 556 0.60 24.35 29.84
CA GLU A 556 -0.61 24.63 29.05
C GLU A 556 -1.09 26.07 29.28
N ALA A 557 -1.10 26.53 30.54
CA ALA A 557 -1.49 27.90 30.88
C ALA A 557 -0.55 28.94 30.26
N ASP A 558 0.76 28.70 30.28
CA ASP A 558 1.81 29.55 29.69
C ASP A 558 1.74 29.57 28.16
N ALA A 559 1.28 28.49 27.53
CA ALA A 559 1.04 28.45 26.09
C ALA A 559 -0.25 29.18 25.68
N ASN A 560 -1.31 29.08 26.48
CA ASN A 560 -2.68 29.40 26.06
C ASN A 560 -3.24 30.73 26.58
N TYR A 561 -2.62 31.38 27.56
CA TYR A 561 -3.05 32.67 28.09
C TYR A 561 -3.14 33.75 27.01
N GLY A 562 -3.91 34.81 27.26
CA GLY A 562 -4.05 35.92 26.33
C GLY A 562 -5.39 36.64 26.43
N PRO A 563 -5.74 37.53 25.48
CA PRO A 563 -5.07 37.71 24.19
C PRO A 563 -3.61 38.20 24.31
N LYS A 564 -2.71 37.55 23.56
CA LYS A 564 -1.29 37.91 23.44
C LYS A 564 -0.84 37.93 21.99
N TRP A 565 0.16 38.75 21.70
CA TRP A 565 0.87 38.80 20.41
C TRP A 565 2.27 39.35 20.65
N PHE A 566 3.15 39.35 19.65
CA PHE A 566 4.57 39.57 19.87
C PHE A 566 5.16 40.67 19.00
N ILE A 567 6.09 41.43 19.59
CA ILE A 567 7.08 42.26 18.89
C ILE A 567 8.36 41.44 18.84
N GLU A 568 8.86 41.18 17.64
CA GLU A 568 10.05 40.38 17.36
C GLU A 568 11.18 41.27 16.85
N PHE A 569 12.38 41.07 17.39
CA PHE A 569 13.60 41.78 17.03
C PHE A 569 14.44 40.88 16.14
N ASN A 570 14.71 41.34 14.91
CA ASN A 570 15.31 40.54 13.86
C ASN A 570 16.75 41.00 13.56
N LYS A 571 17.45 40.18 12.77
CA LYS A 571 18.79 40.49 12.24
C LYS A 571 18.80 41.86 11.55
N GLY A 572 19.85 42.64 11.78
CA GLY A 572 19.98 43.99 11.22
C GLY A 572 19.12 45.06 11.91
N ASN A 573 18.59 44.78 13.11
CA ASN A 573 17.75 45.68 13.91
C ASN A 573 16.37 45.96 13.30
N ALA A 574 15.91 45.14 12.36
CA ALA A 574 14.52 45.19 11.92
C ALA A 574 13.59 44.72 13.05
N ILE A 575 12.43 45.37 13.19
CA ILE A 575 11.43 45.04 14.19
C ILE A 575 10.14 44.69 13.46
N SER A 576 9.47 43.63 13.87
CA SER A 576 8.23 43.17 13.25
C SER A 576 7.32 42.49 14.26
N THR A 577 6.12 42.09 13.87
CA THR A 577 5.42 41.01 14.58
C THR A 577 6.04 39.65 14.24
N SER A 578 5.68 38.60 14.96
CA SER A 578 6.25 37.26 14.71
C SER A 578 6.03 36.74 13.29
N ALA A 579 7.06 36.13 12.73
CA ALA A 579 7.02 35.53 11.41
C ALA A 579 6.47 34.10 11.46
N PRO A 580 5.56 33.73 10.54
CA PRO A 580 5.11 32.36 10.43
C PRO A 580 6.20 31.45 9.86
N VAL A 581 6.23 30.20 10.31
CA VAL A 581 7.05 29.12 9.75
C VAL A 581 6.11 28.15 9.05
N ASN A 582 6.31 27.92 7.74
CA ASN A 582 5.40 27.11 6.90
C ASN A 582 3.92 27.56 6.95
N GLY A 583 3.68 28.86 7.08
CA GLY A 583 2.32 29.43 7.11
C GLY A 583 1.66 29.47 8.50
N GLU A 584 2.34 29.01 9.55
CA GLU A 584 1.80 28.97 10.92
C GLU A 584 2.63 29.79 11.90
N LEU A 585 1.96 30.49 12.82
CA LEU A 585 2.62 31.05 14.01
C LEU A 585 2.79 29.96 15.06
N ASP A 586 3.87 30.07 15.81
CA ASP A 586 4.21 29.19 16.93
C ASP A 586 3.45 29.54 18.22
N TYR A 587 2.36 30.31 18.13
CA TYR A 587 1.51 30.69 19.25
C TYR A 587 0.05 30.93 18.81
N ALA A 588 -0.89 30.72 19.73
CA ALA A 588 -2.24 31.26 19.64
C ALA A 588 -2.34 32.58 20.40
N MET A 589 -3.19 33.51 19.95
CA MET A 589 -3.43 34.74 20.71
C MET A 589 -4.12 34.41 22.05
N ALA A 590 -5.07 33.50 22.05
CA ALA A 590 -5.68 32.92 23.25
C ALA A 590 -6.32 31.58 22.91
N LYS A 591 -6.23 30.60 23.82
CA LYS A 591 -6.85 29.28 23.66
C LYS A 591 -7.39 28.74 24.99
N PHE A 592 -8.55 29.23 25.43
CA PHE A 592 -9.16 28.83 26.70
C PHE A 592 -10.67 29.07 26.69
N ASN A 593 -11.40 28.39 27.58
CA ASN A 593 -12.85 28.60 27.76
C ASN A 593 -13.67 28.51 26.46
N GLY A 594 -13.29 27.61 25.55
CA GLY A 594 -13.94 27.47 24.24
C GLY A 594 -13.61 28.57 23.23
N HIS A 595 -12.76 29.53 23.57
CA HIS A 595 -12.21 30.51 22.65
C HIS A 595 -10.87 30.05 22.12
N GLU A 596 -10.70 30.15 20.81
CA GLU A 596 -9.43 29.91 20.12
C GLU A 596 -9.28 30.98 19.04
N ILE A 597 -8.32 31.87 19.24
CA ILE A 597 -8.10 33.05 18.39
C ILE A 597 -6.64 33.19 17.98
N TYR A 598 -6.44 33.73 16.77
CA TYR A 598 -5.16 33.78 16.08
C TYR A 598 -4.91 35.14 15.44
N PHE A 599 -3.63 35.52 15.35
CA PHE A 599 -3.20 36.78 14.78
C PHE A 599 -3.03 36.64 13.26
N HIS A 600 -3.86 37.32 12.49
CA HIS A 600 -3.92 37.22 11.02
C HIS A 600 -3.75 38.58 10.37
N GLY A 601 -3.36 38.58 9.10
CA GLY A 601 -3.51 39.73 8.22
C GLY A 601 -4.76 39.62 7.38
N PHE A 602 -5.50 40.72 7.25
CA PHE A 602 -6.68 40.81 6.39
C PHE A 602 -6.49 41.91 5.34
N ALA A 603 -6.82 41.58 4.09
CA ALA A 603 -6.83 42.53 2.98
C ALA A 603 -8.20 42.54 2.30
N LYS A 604 -8.74 43.74 2.05
CA LYS A 604 -9.99 43.89 1.28
C LYS A 604 -9.71 43.60 -0.20
N ARG A 605 -10.50 42.72 -0.81
CA ARG A 605 -10.36 42.41 -2.24
C ARG A 605 -10.87 43.59 -3.10
N PRO A 606 -10.16 44.00 -4.17
CA PRO A 606 -10.54 45.17 -4.96
C PRO A 606 -11.95 45.12 -5.58
N ASN A 607 -12.45 43.93 -5.92
CA ASN A 607 -13.68 43.73 -6.68
C ASN A 607 -14.78 43.00 -5.89
N SER A 608 -14.68 42.92 -4.56
CA SER A 608 -15.70 42.27 -3.72
C SER A 608 -15.70 42.83 -2.31
N ASP A 609 -16.82 42.71 -1.60
CA ASP A 609 -16.88 43.00 -0.17
C ASP A 609 -16.24 41.89 0.70
N GLN A 610 -15.67 40.86 0.09
CA GLN A 610 -14.93 39.81 0.78
C GLN A 610 -13.50 40.23 1.11
N PHE A 611 -13.02 39.73 2.25
CA PHE A 611 -11.63 39.81 2.64
C PHE A 611 -10.88 38.56 2.18
N THR A 612 -9.57 38.70 2.04
CA THR A 612 -8.65 37.56 2.03
C THR A 612 -7.76 37.68 3.24
N ASP A 613 -7.39 36.54 3.82
CA ASP A 613 -6.59 36.50 5.02
C ASP A 613 -5.42 35.52 4.90
N MET A 614 -4.41 35.75 5.72
CA MET A 614 -3.27 34.85 5.89
C MET A 614 -2.48 35.22 7.15
N THR A 615 -1.77 34.23 7.67
CA THR A 615 -0.77 34.43 8.70
C THR A 615 0.42 35.23 8.15
N LEU A 616 0.73 36.38 8.74
CA LEU A 616 1.78 37.30 8.27
C LEU A 616 2.53 37.98 9.41
N SER A 617 3.77 38.38 9.11
CA SER A 617 4.55 39.32 9.92
C SER A 617 4.33 40.75 9.41
N PHE A 618 4.14 41.69 10.33
CA PHE A 618 3.99 43.11 10.04
C PHE A 618 5.23 43.89 10.45
N PRO A 619 5.78 44.76 9.60
CA PRO A 619 6.89 45.64 9.98
C PRO A 619 6.48 46.59 11.12
N ILE A 620 7.42 46.89 12.00
CA ILE A 620 7.22 47.80 13.12
C ILE A 620 8.25 48.93 13.06
N GLU A 621 7.76 50.16 13.16
CA GLU A 621 8.58 51.35 13.36
C GLU A 621 8.45 51.85 14.80
N VAL A 622 9.57 52.23 15.41
CA VAL A 622 9.62 52.80 16.75
C VAL A 622 10.26 54.18 16.64
N SER A 623 9.52 55.23 17.00
CA SER A 623 10.04 56.61 17.04
C SER A 623 10.82 56.90 18.33
N ASP A 624 11.52 58.04 18.36
CA ASP A 624 12.35 58.47 19.50
C ASP A 624 11.55 58.64 20.81
N ASP A 625 10.26 58.99 20.71
CA ASP A 625 9.34 59.10 21.84
C ASP A 625 8.70 57.75 22.25
N LEU A 626 9.16 56.65 21.64
CA LEU A 626 8.69 55.27 21.83
C LEU A 626 7.24 55.06 21.36
N THR A 627 6.74 55.88 20.44
CA THR A 627 5.53 55.54 19.70
C THR A 627 5.84 54.38 18.75
N ILE A 628 5.02 53.33 18.80
CA ILE A 628 5.20 52.12 18.00
C ILE A 628 4.13 52.10 16.92
N THR A 629 4.54 51.93 15.67
CA THR A 629 3.64 51.85 14.52
C THR A 629 3.76 50.47 13.88
N ILE A 630 2.69 49.67 13.95
CA ILE A 630 2.58 48.40 13.25
C ILE A 630 2.06 48.72 11.85
N LYS A 631 2.95 48.57 10.88
CA LYS A 631 2.70 48.87 9.47
C LYS A 631 1.82 47.81 8.83
N LYS A 632 1.23 48.17 7.69
CA LYS A 632 0.66 47.18 6.77
C LYS A 632 1.75 46.30 6.16
N ALA A 633 1.40 45.07 5.80
CA ALA A 633 2.26 44.17 5.05
C ALA A 633 1.74 44.07 3.60
N VAL A 634 2.64 43.93 2.63
CA VAL A 634 2.25 43.76 1.21
C VAL A 634 2.66 42.36 0.76
N ASP A 635 1.69 41.56 0.36
CA ASP A 635 1.91 40.24 -0.24
C ASP A 635 0.97 40.05 -1.44
N ASN A 636 1.49 39.50 -2.55
CA ASN A 636 0.73 39.28 -3.78
C ASN A 636 -0.08 40.51 -4.27
N SER A 637 0.48 41.71 -4.10
CA SER A 637 -0.16 43.01 -4.41
C SER A 637 -1.36 43.40 -3.53
N PHE A 638 -1.67 42.62 -2.49
CA PHE A 638 -2.65 42.99 -1.48
C PHE A 638 -1.98 43.69 -0.30
N GLU A 639 -2.66 44.71 0.23
CA GLU A 639 -2.25 45.38 1.47
C GLU A 639 -2.99 44.77 2.64
N TYR A 640 -2.27 44.00 3.45
CA TYR A 640 -2.78 43.35 4.65
C TYR A 640 -2.61 44.26 5.86
N TYR A 641 -3.64 44.30 6.69
CA TYR A 641 -3.64 44.97 7.99
C TYR A 641 -3.84 43.94 9.10
N PRO A 642 -3.31 44.18 10.32
CA PRO A 642 -3.46 43.24 11.42
C PRO A 642 -4.93 43.01 11.81
N GLY A 643 -5.24 41.77 12.16
CA GLY A 643 -6.57 41.34 12.58
C GLY A 643 -6.54 40.05 13.37
N VAL A 644 -7.74 39.53 13.63
CA VAL A 644 -7.98 38.36 14.48
C VAL A 644 -8.90 37.39 13.76
N LEU A 645 -8.46 36.14 13.68
CA LEU A 645 -9.22 34.98 13.24
C LEU A 645 -9.66 34.20 14.48
N ALA A 646 -10.94 33.81 14.59
CA ALA A 646 -11.44 32.90 15.61
C ALA A 646 -11.88 31.59 14.99
N GLY A 647 -11.35 30.46 15.44
CA GLY A 647 -11.64 29.18 14.83
C GLY A 647 -10.91 28.00 15.45
N SER A 648 -11.15 26.80 14.91
CA SER A 648 -10.54 25.56 15.40
C SER A 648 -9.06 25.41 15.03
N SER A 649 -8.55 26.24 14.13
CA SER A 649 -7.13 26.30 13.76
C SER A 649 -6.76 27.64 13.13
N GLN A 650 -5.46 27.89 12.96
CA GLN A 650 -4.93 29.05 12.20
C GLN A 650 -5.32 29.04 10.71
N TRP A 651 -5.90 27.95 10.20
CA TRP A 651 -6.32 27.81 8.80
C TRP A 651 -7.82 27.99 8.60
N TRP A 652 -8.62 27.74 9.64
CA TRP A 652 -10.07 27.66 9.53
C TRP A 652 -10.72 28.42 10.68
N GLY A 653 -11.32 29.56 10.35
CA GLY A 653 -12.05 30.38 11.30
C GLY A 653 -12.78 31.55 10.66
N ASP A 654 -13.44 32.33 11.50
CA ASP A 654 -14.13 33.56 11.14
C ASP A 654 -13.33 34.78 11.58
N MET A 655 -13.34 35.83 10.76
CA MET A 655 -12.75 37.13 11.11
C MET A 655 -13.55 37.77 12.25
N THR A 656 -12.93 37.97 13.41
CA THR A 656 -13.56 38.71 14.53
C THR A 656 -13.17 40.18 14.55
N PHE A 657 -11.99 40.51 14.02
CA PHE A 657 -11.53 41.88 13.87
C PHE A 657 -10.57 42.00 12.69
N ALA A 658 -10.64 43.12 11.96
CA ALA A 658 -9.60 43.52 11.01
C ALA A 658 -9.43 45.03 11.08
N ALA A 659 -8.17 45.46 11.18
CA ALA A 659 -7.84 46.86 11.01
C ALA A 659 -7.97 47.27 9.53
N SER A 660 -8.22 48.55 9.27
CA SER A 660 -8.15 49.18 7.95
C SER A 660 -7.05 50.25 7.85
N ASP A 661 -6.32 50.45 8.94
CA ASP A 661 -5.24 51.42 9.06
C ASP A 661 -4.11 50.83 9.93
N GLU A 662 -2.94 51.47 9.95
CA GLU A 662 -1.84 51.05 10.82
C GLU A 662 -2.27 51.07 12.31
N ILE A 663 -1.68 50.20 13.13
CA ILE A 663 -1.93 50.21 14.58
C ILE A 663 -0.84 51.04 15.24
N ILE A 664 -1.23 52.11 15.95
CA ILE A 664 -0.31 53.02 16.63
C ILE A 664 -0.44 52.80 18.15
N LEU A 665 0.67 52.49 18.82
CA LEU A 665 0.72 52.36 20.27
C LEU A 665 1.43 53.59 20.84
N THR A 666 0.70 54.38 21.61
CA THR A 666 1.23 55.55 22.31
C THR A 666 1.44 55.21 23.78
N ARG A 667 2.61 55.54 24.33
CA ARG A 667 2.95 55.23 25.72
C ARG A 667 2.08 56.05 26.68
N ASP A 668 1.49 55.40 27.67
CA ASP A 668 0.62 56.08 28.63
C ASP A 668 1.43 56.96 29.60
N THR A 669 0.92 58.14 29.93
CA THR A 669 1.56 59.04 30.91
C THR A 669 1.50 58.49 32.35
N ASN A 670 0.47 57.67 32.65
CA ASN A 670 0.31 56.99 33.93
C ASN A 670 0.70 55.51 33.80
N GLN A 671 1.95 55.20 34.11
CA GLN A 671 2.43 53.81 34.11
C GLN A 671 1.89 53.02 35.32
N GLY A 672 1.42 53.69 36.39
CA GLY A 672 0.89 53.07 37.63
C GLY A 672 1.86 52.08 38.28
N ALA A 673 1.41 51.36 39.32
CA ALA A 673 2.12 50.17 39.76
C ALA A 673 2.01 49.11 38.64
N VAL A 674 3.17 48.54 38.25
CA VAL A 674 3.23 47.25 37.56
C VAL A 674 2.45 46.27 38.44
N MET A 675 1.50 45.53 37.87
CA MET A 675 0.69 44.56 38.61
C MET A 675 1.63 43.69 39.47
N PRO A 676 1.57 43.81 40.81
CA PRO A 676 2.49 43.10 41.68
C PRO A 676 2.02 41.66 41.85
N THR A 677 2.86 40.73 41.42
CA THR A 677 2.84 39.32 41.83
C THR A 677 3.12 39.19 43.34
N THR A 678 2.52 38.18 43.99
CA THR A 678 2.99 37.37 45.16
C THR A 678 1.78 36.57 45.72
N LYS A 679 1.84 35.31 46.20
CA LYS A 679 2.92 34.43 46.66
C LYS A 679 2.46 32.94 46.72
N THR A 680 3.45 32.05 46.75
CA THR A 680 3.55 30.57 46.76
C THR A 680 2.82 29.78 47.87
N VAL A 681 2.49 28.50 47.58
CA VAL A 681 2.50 27.35 48.53
C VAL A 681 2.93 26.06 47.80
N ASP A 682 3.83 25.28 48.40
CA ASP A 682 4.44 24.05 47.86
C ASP A 682 3.62 22.74 48.08
N HIS A 683 3.78 21.81 47.12
CA HIS A 683 4.13 20.37 47.24
C HIS A 683 3.11 19.17 47.14
N ILE A 684 3.36 18.34 46.09
CA ILE A 684 3.36 16.84 45.85
C ILE A 684 2.05 15.99 45.70
N MET A 685 1.79 15.43 44.49
CA MET A 685 1.93 14.00 44.05
C MET A 685 1.11 13.66 42.77
N VAL A 686 1.76 12.97 41.81
CA VAL A 686 1.24 12.22 40.62
C VAL A 686 0.87 10.78 41.07
N PRO A 687 0.22 9.85 40.29
CA PRO A 687 -0.14 9.85 38.85
C PRO A 687 -1.50 9.18 38.40
N GLN A 688 -1.90 9.33 37.12
CA GLN A 688 -2.03 8.25 36.08
C GLN A 688 -2.91 8.60 34.84
N HIS A 689 -2.35 8.30 33.63
CA HIS A 689 -2.87 7.82 32.31
C HIS A 689 -4.22 8.32 31.71
N VAL A 690 -4.50 8.40 30.39
CA VAL A 690 -3.85 8.39 29.05
C VAL A 690 -4.98 8.79 28.06
N VAL A 691 -4.70 9.55 27.00
CA VAL A 691 -5.34 9.35 25.68
C VAL A 691 -4.33 9.64 24.57
N LEU A 692 -4.29 8.73 23.59
CA LEU A 692 -3.49 8.72 22.36
C LEU A 692 -3.95 9.79 21.35
N THR A 693 -3.01 10.33 20.57
CA THR A 693 -3.30 10.80 19.21
C THR A 693 -2.33 10.12 18.24
N LEU A 694 -2.89 9.37 17.30
CA LEU A 694 -2.20 8.62 16.27
C LEU A 694 -1.93 9.53 15.06
N ASP A 695 -0.70 9.99 14.90
CA ASP A 695 -0.19 10.35 13.57
C ASP A 695 0.84 9.30 13.16
N ASN A 696 0.36 8.29 12.44
CA ASN A 696 1.11 7.53 11.44
C ASN A 696 0.12 6.58 10.74
N ILE A 697 -0.74 7.19 9.92
CA ILE A 697 -1.64 6.47 9.04
C ILE A 697 -0.82 5.94 7.86
N SER A 698 -0.86 4.62 7.64
CA SER A 698 -0.09 3.95 6.60
C SER A 698 -0.55 4.36 5.18
N MET A 699 0.29 4.15 4.16
CA MET A 699 -0.10 4.33 2.74
C MET A 699 -1.34 3.49 2.35
N ALA A 700 -1.59 2.36 3.02
CA ALA A 700 -2.78 1.54 2.81
C ALA A 700 -4.05 2.27 3.26
N ASP A 701 -3.97 3.00 4.37
CA ASP A 701 -5.07 3.80 4.91
C ASP A 701 -5.31 5.09 4.11
N LYS A 702 -4.26 5.71 3.54
CA LYS A 702 -4.42 6.84 2.59
C LYS A 702 -5.12 6.42 1.29
N ARG A 703 -4.84 5.21 0.78
CA ARG A 703 -5.55 4.64 -0.39
C ARG A 703 -6.98 4.26 -0.07
N ARG A 704 -7.22 3.72 1.12
CA ARG A 704 -8.55 3.45 1.66
C ARG A 704 -9.39 4.72 1.76
N MET A 705 -8.83 5.81 2.29
CA MET A 705 -9.51 7.12 2.37
C MET A 705 -9.83 7.73 1.00
N ALA A 706 -8.96 7.53 -0.01
CA ALA A 706 -9.21 7.99 -1.38
C ALA A 706 -10.32 7.22 -2.11
N VAL A 707 -10.52 5.93 -1.75
CA VAL A 707 -11.63 5.12 -2.25
C VAL A 707 -12.93 5.45 -1.50
N GLU A 708 -12.87 5.66 -0.18
CA GLU A 708 -14.00 6.09 0.64
C GLU A 708 -14.53 7.49 0.25
N GLN A 709 -13.67 8.38 -0.27
CA GLN A 709 -14.08 9.68 -0.82
C GLN A 709 -14.75 9.61 -2.21
N ARG A 710 -14.62 8.49 -2.94
CA ARG A 710 -15.30 8.27 -4.24
C ARG A 710 -16.59 7.45 -4.12
N TYR A 711 -16.78 6.79 -2.98
CA TYR A 711 -18.03 6.10 -2.61
C TYR A 711 -19.01 6.99 -1.83
N LYS A 712 -18.60 8.23 -1.51
CA LYS A 712 -19.49 9.35 -1.16
C LYS A 712 -19.67 10.23 -2.39
#